data_AF-A0A257QVA3-F1
#
_entry.id   AF-A0A257QVA3-F1
#
_cell.length_a   1.000
_cell.length_b   1.000
_cell.length_c   1.000
_cell.angle_alpha   90.00
_cell.angle_beta   90.00
_cell.angle_gamma   90.00
#
_symmetry.space_group_name_H-M   'P 1'
#
loop_
_entity.id
_entity.type
_entity.pdbx_description
1 polymer ?
#
loop_
_entity_poly.entity_id
_entity_poly.type
_entity_poly.pdbx_seq_one_letter_code
_entity_poly.pdbx_strand_id
1 'polypeptide(L)'
;MPPATGQTPEHTRARIHHYWTKSREQWCAKINRGYPDEVTRKLEIFDDQAKIYSNSVIKIISAAIEVAKTLHWDNCAAFLSSRYFPERISLEHELNFVTLSGDVCLRSFALDIVDESNSQNSLRATNYRFGASVVACARWEEHYIVEWLNYYRAIGFDHIYLYCNDDDPLKLFEAVLPFTSGPDPFVTFHFFPLQGQQHLMYLHFLKNYKNETEWMTFLDIDEFLRLPSQIKIKNFLQEFPGNPDSIYFNWCFFGNNGHNTRPSGSVLLNYTKRFNGFYNRMTKHITRSAVIDPNLIHRGSSTDFWHYWHGISTFSSLQVVNVLGDDMHGYYDDPDKTDAYLATDGRLEAMLARGIVNHYVYKSREDFLIRARRGTQSVFAQQAWYEQAYHSGQVDDVMRRLNQVDDFTLSDFWHRYLARASKTNIFSIPEGQLLSLKKHATQSSISEHSRFQNVEDDASGAVDGLIDGDYSFHTGTELNPWWMVDLGRACDISEIVIYNRVDHRNLAARCIQIKVEVRGIVGDWVEIFRKDDDRIFGGADGDPLHIRLNHGVTGQWVKITLLSVGCLHFDQIQVFGSPKDNISTPQLTEEYARNENKKERLNLALNRPATQSSTSPWSRSPTPEQDAAGAVDGHPVGMAKFHTNIEANPWWRVDLGGQFSITEVKIYNRLDQPSVAERASKISVEIGWDENNFVRVFQRMADEPFGGIDGNPLIIVLGRPITGRFVRVMLLSRNYLHLDQVEVYGEAVAFTQQLGGNFNLAD
;
A
#
# COMPACT_ATOMS: atom_id res chain seq x y z
N MET A 1 30.46 -9.91 26.29
CA MET A 1 31.54 -10.80 26.78
C MET A 1 31.38 -12.18 26.14
N PRO A 2 32.45 -12.87 25.71
CA PRO A 2 32.35 -14.29 25.40
C PRO A 2 32.01 -15.06 26.68
N PRO A 3 31.24 -16.16 26.61
CA PRO A 3 30.94 -16.98 27.77
C PRO A 3 32.22 -17.54 28.38
N ALA A 4 32.27 -17.58 29.71
CA ALA A 4 33.36 -18.17 30.47
C ALA A 4 33.68 -19.57 29.95
N THR A 5 34.95 -19.81 29.62
CA THR A 5 35.45 -21.09 29.16
C THR A 5 35.21 -22.17 30.21
N GLY A 6 34.38 -23.19 29.92
CA GLY A 6 34.28 -24.38 30.75
C GLY A 6 32.95 -25.13 30.75
N GLN A 7 31.86 -24.59 30.22
CA GLN A 7 30.59 -25.32 30.10
C GLN A 7 30.32 -25.71 28.64
N THR A 8 30.31 -27.01 28.37
CA THR A 8 29.77 -27.57 27.12
C THR A 8 28.24 -27.51 27.19
N PRO A 9 27.54 -26.85 26.26
CA PRO A 9 26.08 -26.76 26.31
C PRO A 9 25.43 -28.17 26.23
N GLU A 10 24.42 -28.43 27.07
CA GLU A 10 23.66 -29.70 27.04
C GLU A 10 22.76 -29.74 25.79
N HIS A 11 23.15 -30.52 24.77
CA HIS A 11 22.47 -30.58 23.47
C HIS A 11 21.32 -31.59 23.38
N THR A 12 21.00 -32.30 24.46
CA THR A 12 20.07 -33.44 24.47
C THR A 12 18.60 -33.07 24.66
N ARG A 13 18.27 -31.81 25.00
CA ARG A 13 16.88 -31.40 25.32
C ARG A 13 16.24 -30.52 24.26
N ALA A 14 16.92 -29.45 23.85
CA ALA A 14 16.48 -28.57 22.77
C ALA A 14 17.69 -27.79 22.25
N ARG A 15 17.74 -27.55 20.93
CA ARG A 15 18.77 -26.72 20.30
C ARG A 15 18.10 -25.74 19.35
N ILE A 16 18.37 -24.46 19.53
CA ILE A 16 18.10 -23.45 18.51
C ILE A 16 19.33 -23.37 17.61
N HIS A 17 19.16 -23.69 16.34
CA HIS A 17 20.20 -23.47 15.34
C HIS A 17 20.15 -22.02 14.88
N HIS A 18 21.01 -21.17 15.46
CA HIS A 18 21.22 -19.82 14.96
C HIS A 18 22.30 -19.83 13.88
N TYR A 19 21.89 -19.62 12.63
CA TYR A 19 22.80 -19.48 11.50
C TYR A 19 23.24 -18.02 11.39
N TRP A 20 24.49 -17.75 11.77
CA TRP A 20 25.07 -16.40 11.84
C TRP A 20 25.02 -15.67 10.48
N THR A 21 25.28 -16.38 9.39
CA THR A 21 25.28 -15.86 8.01
C THR A 21 25.05 -17.02 7.04
N LYS A 22 24.24 -16.83 5.99
CA LYS A 22 23.92 -17.89 5.01
C LYS A 22 24.85 -17.89 3.78
N SER A 23 25.52 -16.77 3.49
CA SER A 23 26.47 -16.65 2.37
C SER A 23 27.40 -15.44 2.55
N ARG A 24 28.52 -15.43 1.80
CA ARG A 24 29.44 -14.29 1.75
C ARG A 24 28.75 -13.02 1.25
N GLU A 25 27.87 -13.15 0.26
CA GLU A 25 27.04 -12.05 -0.25
C GLU A 25 26.11 -11.49 0.83
N GLN A 26 25.43 -12.36 1.59
CA GLN A 26 24.59 -11.91 2.69
C GLN A 26 25.42 -11.25 3.79
N TRP A 27 26.64 -11.72 4.03
CA TRP A 27 27.58 -11.10 4.97
C TRP A 27 28.02 -9.71 4.50
N CYS A 28 28.40 -9.56 3.24
CA CYS A 28 28.70 -8.26 2.64
C CYS A 28 27.50 -7.31 2.70
N ALA A 29 26.29 -7.81 2.39
CA ALA A 29 25.06 -7.03 2.51
C ALA A 29 24.76 -6.62 3.96
N LYS A 30 25.02 -7.50 4.94
CA LYS A 30 24.90 -7.18 6.37
C LYS A 30 25.92 -6.11 6.81
N ILE A 31 27.17 -6.19 6.36
CA ILE A 31 28.20 -5.17 6.64
C ILE A 31 27.80 -3.83 6.01
N ASN A 32 27.37 -3.84 4.74
CA ASN A 32 26.95 -2.63 4.03
C ASN A 32 25.72 -1.96 4.65
N ARG A 33 24.86 -2.73 5.33
CA ARG A 33 23.70 -2.21 6.06
C ARG A 33 24.08 -1.53 7.40
N GLY A 34 25.27 -1.81 7.94
CA GLY A 34 25.73 -1.31 9.25
C GLY A 34 25.14 -2.08 10.44
N TYR A 35 25.86 -2.08 11.58
CA TYR A 35 25.35 -2.50 12.89
C TYR A 35 25.18 -1.26 13.77
N PRO A 36 24.03 -1.06 14.43
CA PRO A 36 23.86 -0.04 15.48
C PRO A 36 24.79 -0.28 16.68
N ASP A 37 24.95 -1.55 17.05
CA ASP A 37 25.75 -1.98 18.19
C ASP A 37 27.24 -2.05 17.83
N GLU A 38 27.90 -0.88 17.81
CA GLU A 38 29.33 -0.46 17.90
C GLU A 38 30.50 -1.39 17.45
N VAL A 39 30.27 -2.65 17.08
CA VAL A 39 31.29 -3.59 16.68
C VAL A 39 31.53 -3.43 15.18
N THR A 40 32.60 -2.72 14.82
CA THR A 40 33.08 -2.66 13.43
C THR A 40 33.60 -4.06 13.03
N ARG A 41 32.79 -4.83 12.31
CA ARG A 41 33.12 -6.21 11.92
C ARG A 41 33.80 -6.23 10.56
N LYS A 42 34.99 -6.85 10.49
CA LYS A 42 35.79 -6.99 9.25
C LYS A 42 35.39 -8.26 8.48
N LEU A 43 35.61 -8.22 7.16
CA LEU A 43 35.36 -9.36 6.26
C LEU A 43 36.16 -10.62 6.68
N GLU A 44 37.34 -10.42 7.24
CA GLU A 44 38.26 -11.47 7.73
C GLU A 44 37.60 -12.43 8.74
N ILE A 45 36.63 -11.96 9.52
CA ILE A 45 35.89 -12.78 10.51
C ILE A 45 35.05 -13.87 9.82
N PHE A 46 34.51 -13.59 8.64
CA PHE A 46 33.75 -14.57 7.87
C PHE A 46 34.66 -15.70 7.39
N ASP A 47 35.85 -15.38 6.89
CA ASP A 47 36.79 -16.34 6.32
C ASP A 47 37.37 -17.27 7.41
N ASP A 48 37.64 -16.74 8.60
CA ASP A 48 38.10 -17.54 9.74
C ASP A 48 37.02 -18.46 10.31
N GLN A 49 35.77 -18.00 10.41
CA GLN A 49 34.68 -18.84 10.90
C GLN A 49 34.21 -19.87 9.87
N ALA A 50 34.22 -19.53 8.57
CA ALA A 50 33.93 -20.50 7.51
C ALA A 50 34.87 -21.71 7.56
N LYS A 51 36.15 -21.52 7.92
CA LYS A 51 37.11 -22.60 8.18
C LYS A 51 36.76 -23.45 9.41
N ILE A 52 36.22 -22.85 10.47
CA ILE A 52 35.79 -23.58 11.69
C ILE A 52 34.55 -24.43 11.41
N TYR A 53 33.57 -23.87 10.69
CA TYR A 53 32.34 -24.58 10.33
C TYR A 53 32.59 -25.68 9.29
N SER A 54 33.44 -25.46 8.28
CA SER A 54 33.80 -26.51 7.33
C SER A 54 34.43 -27.72 8.03
N ASN A 55 35.36 -27.48 8.96
CA ASN A 55 35.97 -28.55 9.77
C ASN A 55 34.96 -29.26 10.69
N SER A 56 33.95 -28.55 11.19
CA SER A 56 32.90 -29.12 12.05
C SER A 56 31.88 -29.95 11.25
N VAL A 57 31.49 -29.47 10.08
CA VAL A 57 30.59 -30.17 9.13
C VAL A 57 31.28 -31.42 8.59
N ILE A 58 32.57 -31.34 8.25
CA ILE A 58 33.38 -32.51 7.86
C ILE A 58 33.37 -33.57 8.97
N LYS A 59 33.57 -33.19 10.23
CA LYS A 59 33.52 -34.13 11.36
C LYS A 59 32.14 -34.79 11.54
N ILE A 60 31.06 -34.02 11.42
CA ILE A 60 29.68 -34.53 11.54
C ILE A 60 29.35 -35.49 10.39
N ILE A 61 29.70 -35.13 9.15
CA ILE A 61 29.46 -35.97 7.98
C ILE A 61 30.30 -37.25 8.06
N SER A 62 31.57 -37.16 8.48
CA SER A 62 32.40 -38.35 8.71
C SER A 62 31.82 -39.28 9.78
N ALA A 63 31.32 -38.73 10.90
CA ALA A 63 30.65 -39.53 11.94
C ALA A 63 29.35 -40.16 11.43
N ALA A 64 28.56 -39.44 10.64
CA ALA A 64 27.32 -39.96 10.03
C ALA A 64 27.60 -41.09 9.02
N ILE A 65 28.67 -40.97 8.23
CA ILE A 65 29.14 -42.04 7.33
C ILE A 65 29.56 -43.28 8.14
N GLU A 66 30.25 -43.09 9.27
CA GLU A 66 30.73 -44.19 10.12
C GLU A 66 29.57 -44.92 10.82
N VAL A 67 28.56 -44.18 11.29
CA VAL A 67 27.31 -44.76 11.82
C VAL A 67 26.55 -45.52 10.73
N ALA A 68 26.41 -44.96 9.53
CA ALA A 68 25.74 -45.62 8.42
C ALA A 68 26.46 -46.93 8.00
N LYS A 69 27.79 -46.96 8.01
CA LYS A 69 28.58 -48.18 7.78
C LYS A 69 28.37 -49.22 8.88
N THR A 70 28.31 -48.79 10.13
CA THR A 70 28.09 -49.66 11.30
C THR A 70 26.70 -50.31 11.27
N LEU A 71 25.72 -49.63 10.67
CA LEU A 71 24.35 -50.10 10.49
C LEU A 71 24.11 -50.83 9.14
N HIS A 72 25.17 -51.09 8.37
CA HIS A 72 25.11 -51.72 7.04
C HIS A 72 24.22 -50.99 6.01
N TRP A 73 24.13 -49.66 6.10
CA TRP A 73 23.41 -48.81 5.13
C TRP A 73 24.35 -48.32 4.02
N ASP A 74 24.90 -49.27 3.27
CA ASP A 74 26.02 -49.04 2.35
C ASP A 74 25.71 -48.00 1.27
N ASN A 75 24.48 -47.98 0.75
CA ASN A 75 24.02 -46.98 -0.22
C ASN A 75 23.97 -45.56 0.37
N CYS A 76 23.60 -45.42 1.65
CA CYS A 76 23.52 -44.13 2.33
C CYS A 76 24.92 -43.60 2.68
N ALA A 77 25.83 -44.49 3.11
CA ALA A 77 27.23 -44.17 3.34
C ALA A 77 27.96 -43.76 2.03
N ALA A 78 27.66 -44.44 0.92
CA ALA A 78 28.20 -44.13 -0.41
C ALA A 78 27.66 -42.81 -0.97
N PHE A 79 26.37 -42.52 -0.79
CA PHE A 79 25.77 -41.24 -1.18
C PHE A 79 26.37 -40.07 -0.39
N LEU A 80 26.49 -40.19 0.95
CA LEU A 80 27.09 -39.15 1.79
C LEU A 80 28.59 -38.96 1.48
N SER A 81 29.34 -40.03 1.18
CA SER A 81 30.76 -39.90 0.84
C SER A 81 30.96 -39.23 -0.53
N SER A 82 30.20 -39.62 -1.55
CA SER A 82 30.32 -39.05 -2.90
C SER A 82 29.84 -37.60 -3.01
N ARG A 83 28.83 -37.22 -2.23
CA ARG A 83 28.28 -35.85 -2.21
C ARG A 83 29.22 -34.85 -1.54
N TYR A 84 29.98 -35.27 -0.53
CA TYR A 84 30.71 -34.35 0.36
C TYR A 84 32.25 -34.52 0.37
N PHE A 85 32.79 -35.65 -0.13
CA PHE A 85 34.24 -35.89 -0.27
C PHE A 85 34.57 -36.51 -1.64
N PRO A 86 34.42 -35.77 -2.74
CA PRO A 86 34.53 -36.34 -4.08
C PRO A 86 36.00 -36.43 -4.52
N GLU A 87 36.72 -37.44 -4.06
CA GLU A 87 37.94 -37.91 -4.74
C GLU A 87 37.84 -39.42 -5.02
N ARG A 88 37.58 -39.72 -6.30
CA ARG A 88 37.42 -41.03 -6.97
C ARG A 88 36.11 -41.78 -6.67
N ILE A 89 35.28 -41.93 -7.69
CA ILE A 89 34.89 -43.21 -8.33
C ILE A 89 34.25 -42.91 -9.70
N SER A 90 34.65 -43.70 -10.69
CA SER A 90 34.18 -43.73 -12.08
C SER A 90 32.95 -44.64 -12.25
N LEU A 91 32.03 -44.21 -13.12
CA LEU A 91 31.01 -44.95 -13.89
C LEU A 91 30.83 -46.47 -13.65
N GLU A 92 29.61 -46.90 -13.31
CA GLU A 92 28.69 -47.72 -14.14
C GLU A 92 27.53 -48.34 -13.33
N HIS A 93 26.40 -48.55 -14.03
CA HIS A 93 25.19 -49.36 -13.75
C HIS A 93 23.91 -48.72 -13.16
N GLU A 94 22.86 -48.85 -13.98
CA GLU A 94 21.42 -48.76 -13.69
C GLU A 94 20.98 -49.85 -12.69
N LEU A 95 19.99 -49.54 -11.82
CA LEU A 95 18.74 -50.29 -11.58
C LEU A 95 18.10 -49.98 -10.21
N ASN A 96 16.85 -49.47 -10.26
CA ASN A 96 15.63 -49.80 -9.50
C ASN A 96 15.56 -49.92 -7.94
N PHE A 97 14.30 -49.76 -7.48
CA PHE A 97 13.67 -49.83 -6.14
C PHE A 97 13.53 -48.48 -5.40
N VAL A 98 12.32 -47.94 -5.21
CA VAL A 98 11.11 -48.41 -4.47
C VAL A 98 11.34 -48.48 -2.95
N THR A 99 10.73 -47.51 -2.27
CA THR A 99 10.24 -47.44 -0.88
C THR A 99 11.01 -48.16 0.24
N LEU A 100 11.31 -47.42 1.32
CA LEU A 100 10.70 -47.71 2.63
C LEU A 100 10.80 -46.51 3.58
N SER A 101 9.66 -46.27 4.21
CA SER A 101 9.39 -45.47 5.40
C SER A 101 10.35 -45.75 6.57
N GLY A 102 10.61 -44.70 7.34
CA GLY A 102 11.03 -44.79 8.74
C GLY A 102 10.57 -43.56 9.51
N ASP A 103 9.68 -43.79 10.48
CA ASP A 103 9.24 -42.89 11.56
C ASP A 103 8.25 -41.74 11.28
N VAL A 104 6.97 -42.11 11.12
CA VAL A 104 5.88 -41.61 12.02
C VAL A 104 4.82 -42.71 12.18
N CYS A 105 5.05 -43.64 13.10
CA CYS A 105 3.99 -44.49 13.62
C CYS A 105 4.25 -44.65 15.12
N LEU A 106 3.46 -43.97 15.95
CA LEU A 106 3.01 -44.44 17.26
C LEU A 106 2.03 -43.41 17.86
N ARG A 107 0.82 -43.91 18.20
CA ARG A 107 -0.31 -43.30 18.92
C ARG A 107 -1.31 -42.52 18.02
N SER A 108 -2.57 -42.91 17.91
CA SER A 108 -3.37 -43.91 18.62
C SER A 108 -4.58 -44.31 17.77
N PHE A 109 -4.75 -45.62 17.59
CA PHE A 109 -6.04 -46.25 17.36
C PHE A 109 -6.98 -45.86 18.51
N ALA A 110 -8.08 -45.18 18.19
CA ALA A 110 -9.31 -45.27 18.95
C ALA A 110 -10.38 -45.78 17.97
N LEU A 111 -10.51 -47.10 17.97
CA LEU A 111 -11.70 -47.80 17.53
C LEU A 111 -12.83 -47.39 18.47
N ASP A 112 -13.79 -46.61 17.99
CA ASP A 112 -15.12 -46.61 18.59
C ASP A 112 -15.95 -47.70 17.93
N ILE A 113 -16.24 -48.69 18.77
CA ILE A 113 -17.16 -49.80 18.56
C ILE A 113 -18.53 -49.19 18.24
N VAL A 114 -19.02 -49.44 17.04
CA VAL A 114 -20.43 -49.19 16.69
C VAL A 114 -21.26 -50.28 17.34
N ASP A 115 -22.09 -49.86 18.29
CA ASP A 115 -23.13 -50.67 18.90
C ASP A 115 -24.22 -50.96 17.84
N GLU A 116 -24.20 -52.19 17.31
CA GLU A 116 -25.26 -52.74 16.45
C GLU A 116 -26.52 -53.03 17.29
N SER A 117 -27.20 -51.99 17.77
CA SER A 117 -28.53 -52.16 18.37
C SER A 117 -29.38 -50.88 18.39
N ASN A 118 -29.61 -50.26 17.22
CA ASN A 118 -30.84 -49.47 16.98
C ASN A 118 -31.00 -49.13 15.50
N SER A 119 -31.36 -50.13 14.70
CA SER A 119 -31.89 -49.94 13.35
C SER A 119 -33.36 -49.54 13.41
N GLN A 120 -33.62 -48.22 13.51
CA GLN A 120 -34.72 -47.50 12.87
C GLN A 120 -34.80 -46.05 13.40
N ASN A 121 -34.71 -45.09 12.48
CA ASN A 121 -34.89 -43.63 12.63
C ASN A 121 -33.64 -42.77 12.95
N SER A 122 -32.77 -42.53 11.95
CA SER A 122 -32.04 -41.24 11.81
C SER A 122 -31.43 -41.02 10.42
N LEU A 123 -32.26 -40.75 9.40
CA LEU A 123 -31.80 -40.09 8.17
C LEU A 123 -31.84 -38.57 8.41
N ARG A 124 -30.70 -37.97 8.79
CA ARG A 124 -30.29 -36.53 8.61
C ARG A 124 -29.24 -36.11 9.65
N ALA A 125 -27.96 -36.27 9.31
CA ALA A 125 -26.84 -35.37 9.61
C ALA A 125 -25.52 -36.06 9.21
N THR A 126 -25.11 -35.97 7.94
CA THR A 126 -23.71 -36.23 7.58
C THR A 126 -22.89 -35.03 8.07
N ASN A 127 -22.10 -35.21 9.13
CA ASN A 127 -21.13 -34.19 9.54
C ASN A 127 -19.97 -34.18 8.54
N TYR A 128 -20.05 -33.34 7.51
CA TYR A 128 -18.92 -33.08 6.62
C TYR A 128 -17.77 -32.43 7.39
N ARG A 129 -16.54 -32.80 7.05
CA ARG A 129 -15.33 -32.14 7.59
C ARG A 129 -15.22 -30.70 7.08
N PHE A 130 -15.59 -30.49 5.82
CA PHE A 130 -15.49 -29.21 5.13
C PHE A 130 -16.85 -28.81 4.55
N GLY A 131 -17.18 -27.51 4.59
CA GLY A 131 -18.42 -27.00 3.97
C GLY A 131 -18.26 -26.76 2.48
N ALA A 132 -17.10 -26.26 2.03
CA ALA A 132 -16.79 -26.09 0.61
C ALA A 132 -15.31 -26.35 0.33
N SER A 133 -15.02 -27.14 -0.70
CA SER A 133 -13.65 -27.48 -1.11
C SER A 133 -13.40 -27.25 -2.60
N VAL A 134 -12.16 -26.89 -2.93
CA VAL A 134 -11.66 -26.83 -4.31
C VAL A 134 -10.80 -28.05 -4.60
N VAL A 135 -10.95 -28.61 -5.80
CA VAL A 135 -10.10 -29.67 -6.31
C VAL A 135 -9.37 -29.13 -7.52
N ALA A 136 -8.04 -29.06 -7.44
CA ALA A 136 -7.22 -28.43 -8.46
C ALA A 136 -6.08 -29.34 -8.92
N CYS A 137 -5.76 -29.21 -10.20
CA CYS A 137 -4.58 -29.83 -10.79
C CYS A 137 -3.55 -28.74 -11.07
N ALA A 138 -2.29 -28.98 -10.72
CA ALA A 138 -1.21 -28.04 -10.90
C ALA A 138 -0.06 -28.68 -11.67
N ARG A 139 0.48 -27.94 -12.64
CA ARG A 139 1.72 -28.27 -13.35
C ARG A 139 2.50 -27.00 -13.66
N TRP A 140 3.68 -26.84 -13.07
CA TRP A 140 4.59 -25.69 -13.19
C TRP A 140 3.96 -24.37 -12.73
N GLU A 141 3.18 -24.45 -11.64
CA GLU A 141 2.43 -23.34 -11.06
C GLU A 141 3.03 -22.82 -9.75
N GLU A 142 4.28 -23.18 -9.44
CA GLU A 142 4.94 -22.87 -8.17
C GLU A 142 5.04 -21.36 -7.89
N HIS A 143 5.03 -20.53 -8.94
CA HIS A 143 5.14 -19.08 -8.85
C HIS A 143 3.84 -18.40 -8.37
N TYR A 144 2.68 -18.99 -8.63
CA TYR A 144 1.37 -18.36 -8.39
C TYR A 144 0.51 -19.13 -7.38
N ILE A 145 0.88 -20.38 -7.07
CA ILE A 145 0.10 -21.25 -6.19
C ILE A 145 -0.19 -20.61 -4.82
N VAL A 146 0.76 -19.88 -4.24
CA VAL A 146 0.58 -19.26 -2.91
C VAL A 146 -0.47 -18.14 -2.96
N GLU A 147 -0.48 -17.33 -4.01
CA GLU A 147 -1.52 -16.31 -4.21
C GLU A 147 -2.89 -16.98 -4.38
N TRP A 148 -2.96 -17.98 -5.26
CA TRP A 148 -4.19 -18.72 -5.56
C TRP A 148 -4.78 -19.37 -4.31
N LEU A 149 -3.96 -20.09 -3.52
CA LEU A 149 -4.38 -20.70 -2.25
C LEU A 149 -4.92 -19.65 -1.26
N ASN A 150 -4.21 -18.53 -1.11
CA ASN A 150 -4.65 -17.46 -0.20
C ASN A 150 -5.93 -16.78 -0.70
N TYR A 151 -6.14 -16.67 -2.01
CA TYR A 151 -7.37 -16.14 -2.57
C TYR A 151 -8.58 -17.01 -2.23
N TYR A 152 -8.50 -18.34 -2.45
CA TYR A 152 -9.59 -19.25 -2.13
C TYR A 152 -9.90 -19.31 -0.62
N ARG A 153 -8.85 -19.26 0.22
CA ARG A 153 -9.02 -19.07 1.66
C ARG A 153 -9.71 -17.75 1.97
N ALA A 154 -9.31 -16.66 1.29
CA ALA A 154 -9.88 -15.34 1.52
C ALA A 154 -11.36 -15.25 1.14
N ILE A 155 -11.84 -15.95 0.11
CA ILE A 155 -13.26 -15.99 -0.25
C ILE A 155 -14.06 -17.06 0.51
N GLY A 156 -13.41 -17.80 1.42
CA GLY A 156 -14.08 -18.62 2.45
C GLY A 156 -14.25 -20.10 2.12
N PHE A 157 -13.45 -20.65 1.20
CA PHE A 157 -13.33 -22.10 1.08
C PHE A 157 -12.62 -22.67 2.31
N ASP A 158 -12.99 -23.89 2.69
CA ASP A 158 -12.44 -24.56 3.86
C ASP A 158 -11.19 -25.36 3.54
N HIS A 159 -11.13 -25.95 2.34
CA HIS A 159 -10.08 -26.91 2.01
C HIS A 159 -9.79 -27.00 0.53
N ILE A 160 -8.57 -27.42 0.20
CA ILE A 160 -8.10 -27.61 -1.18
C ILE A 160 -7.46 -28.98 -1.32
N TYR A 161 -7.95 -29.77 -2.27
CA TYR A 161 -7.29 -30.99 -2.72
C TYR A 161 -6.45 -30.66 -3.96
N LEU A 162 -5.12 -30.61 -3.78
CA LEU A 162 -4.18 -30.19 -4.81
C LEU A 162 -3.45 -31.39 -5.39
N TYR A 163 -3.66 -31.65 -6.68
CA TYR A 163 -2.96 -32.70 -7.42
C TYR A 163 -1.82 -32.09 -8.24
N CYS A 164 -0.59 -32.42 -7.87
CA CYS A 164 0.61 -32.04 -8.59
C CYS A 164 0.93 -33.07 -9.67
N ASN A 165 1.09 -32.62 -10.91
CA ASN A 165 1.52 -33.43 -12.05
C ASN A 165 2.81 -32.88 -12.68
N ASP A 166 3.68 -32.31 -11.84
CA ASP A 166 5.04 -31.95 -12.22
C ASP A 166 5.91 -33.19 -12.41
N ASP A 167 6.97 -33.04 -13.18
CA ASP A 167 7.99 -34.10 -13.29
C ASP A 167 8.72 -34.30 -11.94
N ASP A 168 8.89 -33.20 -11.18
CA ASP A 168 9.39 -33.18 -9.80
C ASP A 168 8.45 -32.34 -8.93
N PRO A 169 7.77 -32.93 -7.93
CA PRO A 169 6.81 -32.22 -7.09
C PRO A 169 7.48 -31.31 -6.06
N LEU A 170 8.80 -31.39 -5.84
CA LEU A 170 9.47 -30.78 -4.69
C LEU A 170 9.23 -29.27 -4.61
N LYS A 171 9.45 -28.53 -5.69
CA LYS A 171 9.29 -27.07 -5.70
C LYS A 171 7.86 -26.64 -5.37
N LEU A 172 6.88 -27.32 -5.97
CA LEU A 172 5.47 -27.03 -5.69
C LEU A 172 5.12 -27.41 -4.25
N PHE A 173 5.60 -28.55 -3.77
CA PHE A 173 5.39 -28.99 -2.40
C PHE A 173 6.01 -28.03 -1.38
N GLU A 174 7.24 -27.55 -1.61
CA GLU A 174 7.89 -26.52 -0.78
C GLU A 174 7.06 -25.23 -0.71
N ALA A 175 6.51 -24.79 -1.84
CA ALA A 175 5.67 -23.60 -1.90
C ALA A 175 4.36 -23.76 -1.09
N VAL A 176 3.78 -24.97 -1.06
CA VAL A 176 2.52 -25.24 -0.36
C VAL A 176 2.68 -25.84 1.04
N LEU A 177 3.90 -26.18 1.46
CA LEU A 177 4.19 -26.78 2.76
C LEU A 177 3.55 -26.06 3.97
N PRO A 178 3.50 -24.70 4.00
CA PRO A 178 2.82 -23.98 5.09
C PRO A 178 1.31 -24.24 5.17
N PHE A 179 0.70 -24.76 4.11
CA PHE A 179 -0.73 -25.03 4.01
C PHE A 179 -1.08 -26.52 4.22
N THR A 180 -0.08 -27.41 4.18
CA THR A 180 -0.26 -28.86 4.36
C THR A 180 0.02 -29.33 5.79
N SER A 181 0.52 -28.44 6.64
CA SER A 181 0.98 -28.74 8.00
C SER A 181 0.10 -28.09 9.07
N GLY A 182 0.05 -28.69 10.27
CA GLY A 182 -0.73 -28.20 11.40
C GLY A 182 -1.95 -29.07 11.74
N PRO A 183 -2.70 -28.73 12.80
CA PRO A 183 -3.85 -29.53 13.25
C PRO A 183 -5.04 -29.47 12.29
N ASP A 184 -5.15 -28.40 11.49
CA ASP A 184 -6.18 -28.21 10.47
C ASP A 184 -5.54 -27.72 9.17
N PRO A 185 -4.92 -28.63 8.38
CA PRO A 185 -4.26 -28.27 7.14
C PRO A 185 -5.31 -27.84 6.12
N PHE A 186 -5.01 -26.78 5.37
CA PHE A 186 -5.90 -26.23 4.33
C PHE A 186 -5.69 -26.88 2.96
N VAL A 187 -4.56 -27.55 2.77
CA VAL A 187 -4.22 -28.25 1.54
C VAL A 187 -3.97 -29.72 1.85
N THR A 188 -4.69 -30.61 1.17
CA THR A 188 -4.27 -32.00 0.99
C THR A 188 -3.53 -32.09 -0.34
N PHE A 189 -2.22 -32.39 -0.28
CA PHE A 189 -1.37 -32.48 -1.45
C PHE A 189 -1.26 -33.93 -1.94
N HIS A 190 -1.45 -34.14 -3.25
CA HIS A 190 -1.25 -35.42 -3.91
C HIS A 190 -0.27 -35.25 -5.07
N PHE A 191 0.76 -36.09 -5.10
CA PHE A 191 1.60 -36.23 -6.27
C PHE A 191 1.00 -37.27 -7.22
N PHE A 192 0.75 -36.88 -8.47
CA PHE A 192 0.16 -37.71 -9.51
C PHE A 192 1.02 -37.63 -10.78
N PRO A 193 2.03 -38.53 -10.94
CA PRO A 193 3.08 -38.39 -11.96
C PRO A 193 2.63 -38.67 -13.40
N LEU A 194 1.37 -39.08 -13.62
CA LEU A 194 0.87 -39.42 -14.95
C LEU A 194 0.39 -38.17 -15.68
N GLN A 195 1.20 -37.71 -16.64
CA GLN A 195 0.91 -36.52 -17.44
C GLN A 195 -0.40 -36.62 -18.23
N GLY A 196 -1.14 -35.52 -18.31
CA GLY A 196 -2.37 -35.41 -19.11
C GLY A 196 -3.59 -36.14 -18.55
N GLN A 197 -3.52 -36.63 -17.30
CA GLN A 197 -4.58 -37.44 -16.69
C GLN A 197 -5.49 -36.63 -15.73
N GLN A 198 -5.90 -35.41 -16.12
CA GLN A 198 -6.75 -34.53 -15.30
C GLN A 198 -8.03 -35.23 -14.83
N HIS A 199 -8.69 -35.94 -15.75
CA HIS A 199 -9.89 -36.72 -15.42
C HIS A 199 -9.64 -37.79 -14.34
N LEU A 200 -8.49 -38.47 -14.33
CA LEU A 200 -8.16 -39.48 -13.31
C LEU A 200 -7.88 -38.85 -11.94
N MET A 201 -7.27 -37.66 -11.92
CA MET A 201 -7.03 -36.91 -10.68
C MET A 201 -8.35 -36.52 -10.01
N TYR A 202 -9.30 -36.00 -10.78
CA TYR A 202 -10.64 -35.68 -10.27
C TYR A 202 -11.46 -36.93 -9.90
N LEU A 203 -11.35 -38.02 -10.66
CA LEU A 203 -11.95 -39.31 -10.27
C LEU A 203 -11.36 -39.87 -8.98
N HIS A 204 -10.05 -39.72 -8.78
CA HIS A 204 -9.39 -40.11 -7.53
C HIS A 204 -9.98 -39.31 -6.35
N PHE A 205 -10.17 -38.00 -6.51
CA PHE A 205 -10.85 -37.19 -5.50
C PHE A 205 -12.27 -37.69 -5.22
N LEU A 206 -13.08 -37.89 -6.27
CA LEU A 206 -14.48 -38.30 -6.11
C LEU A 206 -14.64 -39.65 -5.40
N LYS A 207 -13.69 -40.58 -5.60
CA LYS A 207 -13.70 -41.90 -4.96
C LYS A 207 -13.23 -41.88 -3.52
N ASN A 208 -12.26 -41.03 -3.18
CA ASN A 208 -11.57 -41.10 -1.88
C ASN A 208 -11.99 -40.00 -0.90
N TYR A 209 -12.38 -38.83 -1.38
CA TYR A 209 -12.49 -37.63 -0.53
C TYR A 209 -13.83 -36.87 -0.66
N LYS A 210 -14.70 -37.18 -1.63
CA LYS A 210 -15.95 -36.42 -1.80
C LYS A 210 -16.81 -36.36 -0.53
N ASN A 211 -16.78 -37.41 0.28
CA ASN A 211 -17.58 -37.52 1.51
C ASN A 211 -17.04 -36.64 2.66
N GLU A 212 -15.86 -36.03 2.51
CA GLU A 212 -15.30 -35.09 3.50
C GLU A 212 -15.89 -33.68 3.35
N THR A 213 -16.48 -33.34 2.20
CA THR A 213 -16.92 -31.97 1.89
C THR A 213 -18.38 -31.91 1.48
N GLU A 214 -19.12 -30.87 1.89
CA GLU A 214 -20.52 -30.69 1.46
C GLU A 214 -20.59 -30.22 0.00
N TRP A 215 -19.81 -29.19 -0.35
CA TRP A 215 -19.75 -28.61 -1.69
C TRP A 215 -18.35 -28.77 -2.30
N MET A 216 -18.28 -29.18 -3.56
CA MET A 216 -17.02 -29.35 -4.30
C MET A 216 -17.04 -28.60 -5.62
N THR A 217 -15.88 -28.04 -6.00
CA THR A 217 -15.67 -27.44 -7.32
C THR A 217 -14.31 -27.85 -7.88
N PHE A 218 -14.21 -27.90 -9.21
CA PHE A 218 -12.99 -28.27 -9.94
C PHE A 218 -12.44 -27.02 -10.64
N LEU A 219 -11.25 -26.57 -10.26
CA LEU A 219 -10.68 -25.32 -10.78
C LEU A 219 -9.20 -25.50 -11.13
N ASP A 220 -8.78 -24.83 -12.18
CA ASP A 220 -7.37 -24.75 -12.59
C ASP A 220 -6.66 -23.61 -11.85
N ILE A 221 -5.32 -23.65 -11.77
CA ILE A 221 -4.55 -22.64 -11.01
C ILE A 221 -4.56 -21.25 -11.70
N ASP A 222 -4.95 -21.19 -12.97
CA ASP A 222 -5.19 -19.94 -13.69
C ASP A 222 -6.65 -19.43 -13.58
N GLU A 223 -7.48 -20.08 -12.75
CA GLU A 223 -8.89 -19.74 -12.56
C GLU A 223 -9.20 -19.19 -11.17
N PHE A 224 -9.86 -18.03 -11.14
CA PHE A 224 -10.25 -17.34 -9.92
C PHE A 224 -11.76 -17.17 -9.90
N LEU A 225 -12.43 -17.87 -8.98
CA LEU A 225 -13.86 -17.69 -8.74
C LEU A 225 -14.13 -16.29 -8.19
N ARG A 226 -14.81 -15.44 -8.96
CA ARG A 226 -15.23 -14.10 -8.56
C ARG A 226 -16.62 -14.17 -7.95
N LEU A 227 -16.75 -13.66 -6.73
CA LEU A 227 -18.00 -13.50 -6.00
C LEU A 227 -18.32 -12.00 -5.81
N PRO A 228 -19.56 -11.65 -5.45
CA PRO A 228 -19.90 -10.27 -5.10
C PRO A 228 -19.05 -9.81 -3.91
N SER A 229 -18.69 -8.52 -3.91
CA SER A 229 -17.81 -7.95 -2.88
C SER A 229 -18.32 -8.26 -1.47
N GLN A 230 -17.43 -8.70 -0.58
CA GLN A 230 -17.70 -9.08 0.82
C GLN A 230 -18.49 -10.38 1.06
N ILE A 231 -18.98 -11.06 0.02
CA ILE A 231 -19.68 -12.33 0.18
C ILE A 231 -18.67 -13.48 0.20
N LYS A 232 -18.78 -14.36 1.20
CA LYS A 232 -18.03 -15.62 1.27
C LYS A 232 -18.80 -16.72 0.54
N ILE A 233 -18.09 -17.71 0.00
CA ILE A 233 -18.69 -18.79 -0.79
C ILE A 233 -19.85 -19.48 -0.07
N LYS A 234 -19.74 -19.78 1.23
CA LYS A 234 -20.84 -20.44 1.98
C LYS A 234 -22.11 -19.60 2.03
N ASN A 235 -21.99 -18.29 2.21
CA ASN A 235 -23.14 -17.39 2.22
C ASN A 235 -23.72 -17.26 0.81
N PHE A 236 -22.87 -17.16 -0.22
CA PHE A 236 -23.29 -17.13 -1.61
C PHE A 236 -24.14 -18.36 -1.97
N LEU A 237 -23.72 -19.56 -1.55
CA LEU A 237 -24.43 -20.81 -1.82
C LEU A 237 -25.82 -20.88 -1.15
N GLN A 238 -26.02 -20.19 -0.02
CA GLN A 238 -27.28 -20.16 0.71
C GLN A 238 -28.34 -19.23 0.10
N GLU A 239 -27.94 -18.36 -0.84
CA GLU A 239 -28.84 -17.36 -1.42
C GLU A 239 -29.74 -17.91 -2.53
N PHE A 240 -29.51 -19.14 -2.99
CA PHE A 240 -30.26 -19.72 -4.10
C PHE A 240 -31.57 -20.38 -3.64
N PRO A 241 -32.73 -19.89 -4.10
CA PRO A 241 -34.02 -20.52 -3.79
C PRO A 241 -34.10 -21.91 -4.44
N GLY A 242 -34.89 -22.81 -3.83
CA GLY A 242 -35.07 -24.17 -4.36
C GLY A 242 -33.95 -25.15 -4.02
N ASN A 243 -32.87 -24.69 -3.37
CA ASN A 243 -31.75 -25.52 -2.91
C ASN A 243 -31.12 -26.35 -4.04
N PRO A 244 -30.54 -25.70 -5.07
CA PRO A 244 -30.00 -26.39 -6.24
C PRO A 244 -28.89 -27.38 -5.86
N ASP A 245 -28.73 -28.41 -6.70
CA ASP A 245 -27.68 -29.41 -6.57
C ASP A 245 -26.33 -28.86 -7.06
N SER A 246 -26.36 -27.97 -8.06
CA SER A 246 -25.17 -27.41 -8.68
C SER A 246 -25.39 -25.98 -9.19
N ILE A 247 -24.41 -25.11 -8.97
CA ILE A 247 -24.40 -23.72 -9.43
C ILE A 247 -23.25 -23.52 -10.43
N TYR A 248 -23.57 -22.97 -11.60
CA TYR A 248 -22.68 -22.82 -12.74
C TYR A 248 -22.18 -21.37 -12.88
N PHE A 249 -20.89 -21.22 -13.14
CA PHE A 249 -20.18 -19.96 -13.32
C PHE A 249 -19.54 -19.94 -14.70
N ASN A 250 -19.90 -18.95 -15.52
CA ASN A 250 -19.32 -18.78 -16.84
C ASN A 250 -17.87 -18.29 -16.75
N TRP A 251 -17.03 -18.78 -17.65
CA TRP A 251 -15.67 -18.30 -17.82
C TRP A 251 -15.63 -16.90 -18.42
N CYS A 252 -14.86 -16.01 -17.81
CA CYS A 252 -14.51 -14.72 -18.38
C CYS A 252 -13.00 -14.65 -18.57
N PHE A 253 -12.56 -14.48 -19.82
CA PHE A 253 -11.15 -14.59 -20.19
C PHE A 253 -10.41 -13.29 -19.91
N PHE A 254 -9.34 -13.38 -19.13
CA PHE A 254 -8.39 -12.30 -18.89
C PHE A 254 -7.15 -12.49 -19.77
N GLY A 255 -6.77 -11.40 -20.45
CA GLY A 255 -5.60 -11.35 -21.31
C GLY A 255 -4.30 -11.10 -20.53
N ASN A 256 -3.20 -11.07 -21.27
CA ASN A 256 -1.86 -10.88 -20.73
C ASN A 256 -1.50 -9.41 -20.42
N ASN A 257 -2.44 -8.48 -20.43
CA ASN A 257 -2.20 -7.04 -20.23
C ASN A 257 -1.14 -6.43 -21.18
N GLY A 258 -0.90 -7.05 -22.34
CA GLY A 258 0.16 -6.63 -23.28
C GLY A 258 1.58 -7.03 -22.89
N HIS A 259 1.77 -7.84 -21.84
CA HIS A 259 3.09 -8.28 -21.40
C HIS A 259 3.76 -9.22 -22.41
N ASN A 260 5.00 -8.90 -22.80
CA ASN A 260 5.81 -9.75 -23.68
C ASN A 260 6.41 -10.95 -22.92
N THR A 261 6.88 -10.72 -21.70
CA THR A 261 7.41 -11.72 -20.75
C THR A 261 6.61 -11.68 -19.45
N ARG A 262 6.67 -12.73 -18.63
CA ARG A 262 5.94 -12.77 -17.36
C ARG A 262 6.44 -11.68 -16.39
N PRO A 263 5.59 -10.73 -15.94
CA PRO A 263 5.93 -9.87 -14.82
C PRO A 263 6.05 -10.71 -13.54
N SER A 264 6.91 -10.26 -12.61
CA SER A 264 7.01 -10.83 -11.29
C SER A 264 5.80 -10.46 -10.43
N GLY A 265 5.54 -11.27 -9.40
CA GLY A 265 4.49 -10.99 -8.42
C GLY A 265 3.11 -11.53 -8.79
N SER A 266 2.08 -10.79 -8.39
CA SER A 266 0.69 -11.24 -8.32
C SER A 266 0.00 -11.30 -9.69
N VAL A 267 -0.75 -12.38 -9.93
CA VAL A 267 -1.68 -12.49 -11.05
C VAL A 267 -2.77 -11.43 -10.94
N LEU A 268 -3.40 -11.33 -9.77
CA LEU A 268 -4.55 -10.45 -9.60
C LEU A 268 -4.20 -8.96 -9.77
N LEU A 269 -2.96 -8.58 -9.48
CA LEU A 269 -2.48 -7.20 -9.65
C LEU A 269 -1.96 -6.91 -11.06
N ASN A 270 -1.33 -7.89 -11.72
CA ASN A 270 -0.70 -7.69 -13.02
C ASN A 270 -1.67 -7.82 -14.22
N TYR A 271 -2.76 -8.58 -14.09
CA TYR A 271 -3.68 -8.89 -15.20
C TYR A 271 -5.08 -8.34 -14.93
N THR A 272 -5.38 -7.20 -15.53
CA THR A 272 -6.60 -6.40 -15.30
C THR A 272 -7.39 -6.13 -16.58
N LYS A 273 -7.00 -6.73 -17.71
CA LYS A 273 -7.71 -6.60 -18.98
C LYS A 273 -8.35 -7.92 -19.36
N ARG A 274 -9.61 -7.86 -19.81
CA ARG A 274 -10.40 -9.02 -20.20
C ARG A 274 -11.05 -8.85 -21.58
N PHE A 275 -11.54 -9.96 -22.10
CA PHE A 275 -12.42 -9.97 -23.27
C PHE A 275 -13.73 -9.21 -23.00
N ASN A 276 -14.27 -8.56 -24.03
CA ASN A 276 -15.58 -7.90 -23.94
C ASN A 276 -16.72 -8.91 -24.16
N GLY A 277 -17.08 -9.64 -23.10
CA GLY A 277 -18.15 -10.65 -23.12
C GLY A 277 -17.68 -12.01 -22.61
N PHE A 278 -18.36 -13.06 -23.03
CA PHE A 278 -17.94 -14.44 -22.81
C PHE A 278 -17.20 -14.93 -24.07
N TYR A 279 -15.92 -15.25 -23.93
CA TYR A 279 -15.10 -15.70 -25.06
C TYR A 279 -15.55 -17.06 -25.60
N ASN A 280 -16.08 -17.92 -24.71
CA ASN A 280 -16.70 -19.18 -25.05
C ASN A 280 -17.87 -19.47 -24.09
N ARG A 281 -18.55 -20.60 -24.32
CA ARG A 281 -19.73 -21.03 -23.56
C ARG A 281 -19.37 -21.83 -22.31
N MET A 282 -18.08 -21.98 -21.98
CA MET A 282 -17.67 -22.89 -20.91
C MET A 282 -18.01 -22.33 -19.54
N THR A 283 -18.33 -23.27 -18.66
CA THR A 283 -18.59 -23.00 -17.25
C THR A 283 -17.66 -23.83 -16.38
N LYS A 284 -17.55 -23.40 -15.13
CA LYS A 284 -17.22 -24.29 -14.01
C LYS A 284 -18.43 -24.34 -13.10
N HIS A 285 -18.46 -25.31 -12.20
CA HIS A 285 -19.57 -25.45 -11.27
C HIS A 285 -19.10 -25.79 -9.87
N ILE A 286 -19.93 -25.45 -8.91
CA ILE A 286 -19.85 -25.94 -7.54
C ILE A 286 -21.08 -26.81 -7.27
N THR A 287 -20.86 -28.01 -6.75
CA THR A 287 -21.89 -29.05 -6.67
C THR A 287 -21.87 -29.71 -5.30
N ARG A 288 -23.05 -30.08 -4.82
CA ARG A 288 -23.19 -30.90 -3.62
C ARG A 288 -22.51 -32.25 -3.83
N SER A 289 -21.60 -32.64 -2.94
CA SER A 289 -20.84 -33.88 -3.12
C SER A 289 -21.71 -35.13 -3.06
N ALA A 290 -22.78 -35.11 -2.25
CA ALA A 290 -23.66 -36.25 -2.01
C ALA A 290 -24.48 -36.68 -3.22
N VAL A 291 -24.73 -35.78 -4.18
CA VAL A 291 -25.55 -36.10 -5.37
C VAL A 291 -24.75 -36.77 -6.48
N ILE A 292 -23.42 -36.87 -6.32
CA ILE A 292 -22.53 -37.45 -7.32
C ILE A 292 -22.11 -38.86 -6.91
N ASP A 293 -22.59 -39.87 -7.63
CA ASP A 293 -22.07 -41.22 -7.54
C ASP A 293 -20.92 -41.43 -8.55
N PRO A 294 -19.66 -41.56 -8.10
CA PRO A 294 -18.52 -41.74 -8.98
C PRO A 294 -18.56 -43.04 -9.80
N ASN A 295 -19.37 -44.03 -9.42
CA ASN A 295 -19.50 -45.28 -10.17
C ASN A 295 -20.29 -45.11 -11.47
N LEU A 296 -21.09 -44.05 -11.57
CA LEU A 296 -21.88 -43.71 -12.76
C LEU A 296 -21.06 -42.94 -13.81
N ILE A 297 -19.81 -42.58 -13.48
CA ILE A 297 -18.87 -41.93 -14.39
C ILE A 297 -18.06 -43.02 -15.11
N HIS A 298 -18.46 -43.36 -16.34
CA HIS A 298 -17.84 -44.42 -17.14
C HIS A 298 -16.83 -43.85 -18.16
N ARG A 299 -15.90 -44.69 -18.63
CA ARG A 299 -15.03 -44.30 -19.76
C ARG A 299 -15.90 -44.07 -21.00
N GLY A 300 -15.96 -42.82 -21.48
CA GLY A 300 -16.72 -42.43 -22.68
C GLY A 300 -17.95 -41.54 -22.43
N SER A 301 -18.40 -41.37 -21.17
CA SER A 301 -19.28 -40.24 -20.82
C SER A 301 -18.48 -38.94 -20.96
N SER A 302 -19.11 -37.84 -21.44
CA SER A 302 -18.45 -36.56 -21.77
C SER A 302 -17.24 -36.30 -20.88
N THR A 303 -16.04 -36.25 -21.46
CA THR A 303 -14.76 -36.29 -20.74
C THR A 303 -14.52 -35.12 -19.80
N ASP A 304 -15.46 -34.19 -19.70
CA ASP A 304 -15.29 -32.82 -19.23
C ASP A 304 -16.25 -32.50 -18.06
N PHE A 305 -16.54 -33.49 -17.20
CA PHE A 305 -17.55 -33.34 -16.12
C PHE A 305 -17.26 -32.22 -15.11
N TRP A 306 -16.03 -31.71 -15.08
CA TRP A 306 -15.64 -30.53 -14.30
C TRP A 306 -16.14 -29.20 -14.88
N HIS A 307 -16.69 -29.22 -16.10
CA HIS A 307 -17.37 -28.09 -16.72
C HIS A 307 -18.90 -28.20 -16.58
N TYR A 308 -19.46 -29.41 -16.70
CA TYR A 308 -20.91 -29.64 -16.62
C TYR A 308 -21.24 -31.12 -16.34
N TRP A 309 -22.27 -31.36 -15.52
CA TRP A 309 -22.74 -32.70 -15.15
C TRP A 309 -23.74 -33.29 -16.14
N HIS A 310 -24.64 -32.47 -16.69
CA HIS A 310 -25.80 -32.94 -17.46
C HIS A 310 -25.43 -33.48 -18.85
N GLY A 311 -24.17 -33.36 -19.28
CA GLY A 311 -23.61 -34.09 -20.43
C GLY A 311 -23.48 -35.60 -20.19
N ILE A 312 -23.57 -36.01 -18.93
CA ILE A 312 -23.65 -37.40 -18.52
C ILE A 312 -25.13 -37.69 -18.29
N SER A 313 -25.73 -38.54 -19.14
CA SER A 313 -27.16 -38.85 -19.11
C SER A 313 -27.66 -39.31 -17.73
N THR A 314 -26.81 -39.97 -16.96
CA THR A 314 -27.09 -40.43 -15.59
C THR A 314 -27.26 -39.31 -14.56
N PHE A 315 -26.82 -38.08 -14.86
CA PHE A 315 -26.95 -36.90 -14.01
C PHE A 315 -27.93 -35.86 -14.59
N SER A 316 -28.75 -36.25 -15.55
CA SER A 316 -29.77 -35.39 -16.18
C SER A 316 -30.91 -34.96 -15.24
N SER A 317 -31.02 -35.57 -14.06
CA SER A 317 -32.05 -35.22 -13.06
C SER A 317 -31.57 -34.21 -12.00
N LEU A 318 -30.32 -33.76 -12.05
CA LEU A 318 -29.78 -32.80 -11.08
C LEU A 318 -30.41 -31.42 -11.27
N GLN A 319 -30.74 -30.73 -10.17
CA GLN A 319 -31.16 -29.33 -10.22
C GLN A 319 -29.94 -28.43 -10.46
N VAL A 320 -29.69 -28.11 -11.73
CA VAL A 320 -28.55 -27.29 -12.17
C VAL A 320 -29.00 -25.88 -12.55
N VAL A 321 -28.40 -24.88 -11.92
CA VAL A 321 -28.69 -23.46 -12.20
C VAL A 321 -27.40 -22.69 -12.46
N ASN A 322 -27.47 -21.53 -13.11
CA ASN A 322 -26.35 -20.59 -13.14
C ASN A 322 -26.36 -19.62 -11.95
N VAL A 323 -25.40 -18.70 -11.92
CA VAL A 323 -25.29 -17.68 -10.86
C VAL A 323 -26.51 -16.76 -10.71
N LEU A 324 -27.34 -16.61 -11.75
CA LEU A 324 -28.58 -15.83 -11.72
C LEU A 324 -29.79 -16.67 -11.25
N GLY A 325 -29.61 -17.98 -11.10
CA GLY A 325 -30.69 -18.91 -10.75
C GLY A 325 -31.46 -19.46 -11.96
N ASP A 326 -31.03 -19.14 -13.19
CA ASP A 326 -31.65 -19.68 -14.40
C ASP A 326 -31.29 -21.17 -14.55
N ASP A 327 -32.24 -21.95 -15.05
CA ASP A 327 -32.06 -23.38 -15.34
C ASP A 327 -31.00 -23.58 -16.42
N MET A 328 -30.10 -24.54 -16.18
CA MET A 328 -28.96 -24.85 -17.08
C MET A 328 -29.17 -26.11 -17.91
N HIS A 329 -30.33 -26.77 -17.83
CA HIS A 329 -30.64 -27.90 -18.72
C HIS A 329 -30.68 -27.45 -20.18
N GLY A 330 -29.99 -28.19 -21.03
CA GLY A 330 -29.92 -27.92 -22.47
C GLY A 330 -29.00 -26.77 -22.88
N TYR A 331 -28.31 -26.13 -21.93
CA TYR A 331 -27.35 -25.04 -22.21
C TYR A 331 -26.20 -25.50 -23.14
N TYR A 332 -25.80 -26.77 -23.07
CA TYR A 332 -24.76 -27.32 -23.95
C TYR A 332 -25.30 -28.00 -25.22
N ASP A 333 -26.62 -28.09 -25.38
CA ASP A 333 -27.24 -28.86 -26.48
C ASP A 333 -27.26 -28.07 -27.80
N ASP A 334 -27.39 -26.75 -27.73
CA ASP A 334 -27.58 -25.86 -28.89
C ASP A 334 -26.73 -24.58 -28.76
N PRO A 335 -25.56 -24.52 -29.44
CA PRO A 335 -24.65 -23.38 -29.34
C PRO A 335 -25.26 -22.03 -29.75
N ASP A 336 -26.20 -22.01 -30.70
CA ASP A 336 -26.81 -20.77 -31.20
C ASP A 336 -27.82 -20.21 -30.20
N LYS A 337 -28.62 -21.09 -29.58
CA LYS A 337 -29.49 -20.69 -28.47
C LYS A 337 -28.71 -20.17 -27.28
N THR A 338 -27.58 -20.79 -26.97
CA THR A 338 -26.71 -20.36 -25.88
C THR A 338 -26.06 -19.02 -26.16
N ASP A 339 -25.63 -18.75 -27.39
CA ASP A 339 -25.13 -17.42 -27.75
C ASP A 339 -26.22 -16.36 -27.69
N ALA A 340 -27.43 -16.66 -28.18
CA ALA A 340 -28.58 -15.75 -28.06
C ALA A 340 -28.97 -15.49 -26.59
N TYR A 341 -28.89 -16.53 -25.75
CA TYR A 341 -29.04 -16.39 -24.30
C TYR A 341 -27.96 -15.47 -23.74
N LEU A 342 -26.67 -15.75 -23.95
CA LEU A 342 -25.59 -14.93 -23.39
C LEU A 342 -25.60 -13.48 -23.92
N ALA A 343 -26.12 -13.24 -25.13
CA ALA A 343 -26.21 -11.93 -25.77
C ALA A 343 -27.43 -11.09 -25.35
N THR A 344 -28.31 -11.58 -24.48
CA THR A 344 -29.46 -10.78 -24.00
C THR A 344 -28.98 -9.57 -23.20
N ASP A 345 -29.57 -8.40 -23.48
CA ASP A 345 -29.23 -7.13 -22.87
C ASP A 345 -29.15 -7.20 -21.33
N GLY A 346 -28.05 -6.70 -20.76
CA GLY A 346 -27.80 -6.64 -19.32
C GLY A 346 -27.40 -7.97 -18.66
N ARG A 347 -27.39 -9.09 -19.40
CA ARG A 347 -27.05 -10.40 -18.82
C ARG A 347 -25.58 -10.50 -18.45
N LEU A 348 -24.68 -10.02 -19.30
CA LEU A 348 -23.24 -10.00 -19.02
C LEU A 348 -22.96 -9.23 -17.72
N GLU A 349 -23.51 -8.03 -17.59
CA GLU A 349 -23.33 -7.17 -16.42
C GLU A 349 -23.90 -7.82 -15.16
N ALA A 350 -25.09 -8.44 -15.25
CA ALA A 350 -25.70 -9.17 -14.14
C ALA A 350 -24.82 -10.34 -13.68
N MET A 351 -24.29 -11.13 -14.62
CA MET A 351 -23.41 -12.26 -14.30
C MET A 351 -22.06 -11.80 -13.74
N LEU A 352 -21.44 -10.76 -14.32
CA LEU A 352 -20.20 -10.15 -13.80
C LEU A 352 -20.37 -9.60 -12.37
N ALA A 353 -21.54 -9.04 -12.07
CA ALA A 353 -21.86 -8.53 -10.74
C ALA A 353 -22.14 -9.67 -9.74
N ARG A 354 -22.70 -10.79 -10.21
CA ARG A 354 -23.17 -11.89 -9.36
C ARG A 354 -22.13 -12.98 -9.14
N GLY A 355 -21.45 -13.45 -10.17
CA GLY A 355 -20.38 -14.42 -10.05
C GLY A 355 -19.94 -15.01 -11.39
N ILE A 356 -18.64 -15.13 -11.59
CA ILE A 356 -18.01 -15.72 -12.78
C ILE A 356 -16.71 -16.40 -12.38
N VAL A 357 -16.07 -17.08 -13.32
CA VAL A 357 -14.67 -17.50 -13.16
C VAL A 357 -13.79 -16.62 -14.05
N ASN A 358 -12.90 -15.85 -13.43
CA ASN A 358 -11.85 -15.15 -14.14
C ASN A 358 -10.79 -16.17 -14.57
N HIS A 359 -10.63 -16.37 -15.89
CA HIS A 359 -9.66 -17.31 -16.45
C HIS A 359 -8.47 -16.58 -17.04
N TYR A 360 -7.30 -16.69 -16.41
CA TYR A 360 -6.07 -16.02 -16.80
C TYR A 360 -5.21 -16.88 -17.72
N VAL A 361 -5.74 -17.05 -18.92
CA VAL A 361 -5.36 -18.08 -19.88
C VAL A 361 -3.86 -18.13 -20.20
N TYR A 362 -3.18 -16.98 -20.29
CA TYR A 362 -1.73 -16.92 -20.46
C TYR A 362 -1.17 -15.60 -19.93
N LYS A 363 0.06 -15.66 -19.41
CA LYS A 363 0.66 -14.61 -18.59
C LYS A 363 1.57 -13.67 -19.39
N SER A 364 1.90 -14.04 -20.62
CA SER A 364 2.75 -13.25 -21.52
C SER A 364 2.66 -13.72 -22.97
N ARG A 365 3.18 -12.93 -23.91
CA ARG A 365 3.36 -13.34 -25.30
C ARG A 365 4.27 -14.55 -25.42
N GLU A 366 5.34 -14.60 -24.64
CA GLU A 366 6.26 -15.74 -24.61
C GLU A 366 5.55 -17.03 -24.19
N ASP A 367 4.68 -16.98 -23.17
CA ASP A 367 3.91 -18.16 -22.73
C ASP A 367 2.96 -18.67 -23.80
N PHE A 368 2.28 -17.76 -24.50
CA PHE A 368 1.43 -18.11 -25.61
C PHE A 368 2.22 -18.87 -26.67
N LEU A 369 3.40 -18.36 -27.04
CA LEU A 369 4.26 -18.98 -28.05
C LEU A 369 4.85 -20.32 -27.59
N ILE A 370 5.22 -20.44 -26.31
CA ILE A 370 5.68 -21.72 -25.73
C ILE A 370 4.56 -22.75 -25.79
N ARG A 371 3.33 -22.38 -25.40
CA ARG A 371 2.16 -23.27 -25.49
C ARG A 371 1.86 -23.66 -26.94
N ALA A 372 1.86 -22.70 -27.87
CA ALA A 372 1.61 -22.95 -29.29
C ALA A 372 2.69 -23.86 -29.93
N ARG A 373 3.97 -23.66 -29.62
CA ARG A 373 5.08 -24.47 -30.19
C ARG A 373 5.15 -25.90 -29.67
N ARG A 374 4.69 -26.14 -28.44
CA ARG A 374 4.76 -27.48 -27.83
C ARG A 374 3.79 -28.47 -28.50
N GLY A 375 2.70 -27.96 -29.08
CA GLY A 375 1.59 -28.80 -29.53
C GLY A 375 0.92 -29.51 -28.36
N THR A 376 -0.36 -29.82 -28.47
CA THR A 376 -1.05 -30.61 -27.45
C THR A 376 -0.82 -32.10 -27.69
N GLN A 377 -0.10 -32.80 -26.80
CA GLN A 377 -0.14 -34.26 -26.79
C GLN A 377 -1.36 -34.75 -25.99
N SER A 378 -2.14 -35.68 -26.58
CA SER A 378 -3.43 -36.23 -26.11
C SER A 378 -4.66 -35.28 -26.22
N VAL A 379 -5.83 -35.74 -25.77
CA VAL A 379 -7.25 -35.40 -26.08
C VAL A 379 -7.68 -33.91 -25.99
N PHE A 380 -6.77 -32.95 -25.92
CA PHE A 380 -7.02 -31.50 -25.86
C PHE A 380 -7.34 -30.88 -27.23
N ALA A 381 -8.26 -31.49 -28.00
CA ALA A 381 -8.71 -30.95 -29.29
C ALA A 381 -9.22 -29.49 -29.19
N GLN A 382 -9.72 -29.08 -28.02
CA GLN A 382 -10.19 -27.72 -27.73
C GLN A 382 -9.06 -26.67 -27.58
N GLN A 383 -7.79 -27.07 -27.53
CA GLN A 383 -6.63 -26.17 -27.46
C GLN A 383 -5.88 -26.05 -28.80
N ALA A 384 -6.37 -26.67 -29.86
CA ALA A 384 -5.81 -26.54 -31.21
C ALA A 384 -5.82 -25.09 -31.74
N TRP A 385 -6.60 -24.20 -31.13
CA TRP A 385 -6.68 -22.80 -31.54
C TRP A 385 -5.39 -22.00 -31.27
N TYR A 386 -4.54 -22.37 -30.29
CA TYR A 386 -3.26 -21.70 -30.07
C TYR A 386 -2.30 -21.94 -31.24
N GLU A 387 -2.20 -23.21 -31.64
CA GLU A 387 -1.42 -23.66 -32.77
C GLU A 387 -1.97 -23.03 -34.05
N GLN A 388 -3.29 -23.04 -34.25
CA GLN A 388 -3.94 -22.39 -35.38
C GLN A 388 -3.70 -20.88 -35.42
N ALA A 389 -3.85 -20.16 -34.30
CA ALA A 389 -3.61 -18.72 -34.22
C ALA A 389 -2.13 -18.36 -34.46
N TYR A 390 -1.22 -19.22 -33.99
CA TYR A 390 0.21 -19.07 -34.26
C TYR A 390 0.53 -19.26 -35.75
N HIS A 391 0.08 -20.36 -36.36
CA HIS A 391 0.34 -20.66 -37.77
C HIS A 391 -0.39 -19.73 -38.76
N SER A 392 -1.53 -19.17 -38.36
CA SER A 392 -2.28 -18.19 -39.17
C SER A 392 -1.83 -16.74 -38.96
N GLY A 393 -0.83 -16.47 -38.12
CA GLY A 393 -0.34 -15.12 -37.84
C GLY A 393 -1.33 -14.25 -37.05
N GLN A 394 -2.30 -14.84 -36.35
CA GLN A 394 -3.36 -14.14 -35.62
C GLN A 394 -3.05 -13.92 -34.13
N VAL A 395 -1.83 -14.21 -33.67
CA VAL A 395 -1.43 -14.09 -32.25
C VAL A 395 -1.76 -12.71 -31.67
N ASP A 396 -1.38 -11.64 -32.38
CA ASP A 396 -1.59 -10.28 -31.89
C ASP A 396 -3.07 -9.89 -31.92
N ASP A 397 -3.87 -10.51 -32.79
CA ASP A 397 -5.33 -10.32 -32.84
C ASP A 397 -6.03 -10.96 -31.65
N VAL A 398 -5.67 -12.21 -31.30
CA VAL A 398 -6.15 -12.88 -30.09
C VAL A 398 -5.80 -12.04 -28.85
N MET A 399 -4.55 -11.57 -28.75
CA MET A 399 -4.11 -10.76 -27.63
C MET A 399 -4.91 -9.45 -27.53
N ARG A 400 -5.17 -8.78 -28.65
CA ARG A 400 -5.99 -7.57 -28.66
C ARG A 400 -7.41 -7.86 -28.18
N ARG A 401 -8.01 -8.97 -28.64
CA ARG A 401 -9.37 -9.38 -28.24
C ARG A 401 -9.46 -9.68 -26.75
N LEU A 402 -8.50 -10.40 -26.18
CA LEU A 402 -8.52 -10.74 -24.74
C LEU A 402 -8.16 -9.56 -23.81
N ASN A 403 -7.72 -8.42 -24.36
CA ASN A 403 -7.34 -7.23 -23.60
C ASN A 403 -8.27 -6.01 -23.87
N GLN A 404 -9.54 -6.24 -24.19
CA GLN A 404 -10.49 -5.21 -24.64
C GLN A 404 -11.03 -4.31 -23.53
N VAL A 405 -11.27 -4.84 -22.33
CA VAL A 405 -11.95 -4.14 -21.24
C VAL A 405 -11.09 -4.15 -19.99
N ASP A 406 -10.90 -2.98 -19.38
CA ASP A 406 -10.30 -2.88 -18.05
C ASP A 406 -11.28 -3.36 -16.97
N ASP A 407 -10.86 -4.32 -16.16
CA ASP A 407 -11.60 -4.89 -15.04
C ASP A 407 -10.67 -5.04 -13.82
N PHE A 408 -10.83 -4.12 -12.87
CA PHE A 408 -10.01 -4.05 -11.65
C PHE A 408 -10.61 -4.84 -10.49
N THR A 409 -11.71 -5.58 -10.68
CA THR A 409 -12.51 -6.11 -9.56
C THR A 409 -11.70 -6.99 -8.60
N LEU A 410 -10.97 -7.97 -9.12
CA LEU A 410 -10.14 -8.84 -8.29
C LEU A 410 -8.83 -8.16 -7.87
N SER A 411 -8.30 -7.22 -8.67
CA SER A 411 -7.13 -6.41 -8.29
C SER A 411 -7.43 -5.55 -7.07
N ASP A 412 -8.57 -4.84 -7.05
CA ASP A 412 -9.02 -4.02 -5.93
C ASP A 412 -9.33 -4.86 -4.68
N PHE A 413 -9.93 -6.04 -4.87
CA PHE A 413 -10.10 -6.99 -3.78
C PHE A 413 -8.75 -7.36 -3.17
N TRP A 414 -7.76 -7.70 -4.00
CA TRP A 414 -6.46 -8.14 -3.55
C TRP A 414 -5.66 -7.02 -2.88
N HIS A 415 -5.68 -5.79 -3.42
CA HIS A 415 -5.10 -4.60 -2.78
C HIS A 415 -5.68 -4.40 -1.38
N ARG A 416 -7.01 -4.44 -1.22
CA ARG A 416 -7.66 -4.31 0.10
C ARG A 416 -7.30 -5.45 1.04
N TYR A 417 -7.16 -6.67 0.53
CA TYR A 417 -6.77 -7.83 1.32
C TYR A 417 -5.35 -7.66 1.88
N LEU A 418 -4.40 -7.25 1.04
CA LEU A 418 -3.01 -7.02 1.42
C LEU A 418 -2.82 -5.81 2.34
N ALA A 419 -3.65 -4.77 2.18
CA ALA A 419 -3.66 -3.59 3.07
C ALA A 419 -3.98 -3.92 4.53
N ARG A 420 -4.40 -5.14 4.87
CA ARG A 420 -4.53 -5.57 6.28
C ARG A 420 -3.19 -5.66 7.01
N ALA A 421 -2.09 -5.90 6.29
CA ALA A 421 -0.75 -5.95 6.89
C ALA A 421 -0.37 -4.58 7.50
N SER A 422 -0.79 -3.47 6.90
CA SER A 422 -0.52 -2.15 7.47
C SER A 422 -1.30 -1.88 8.76
N LYS A 423 -2.42 -2.58 8.99
CA LYS A 423 -3.18 -2.50 10.27
C LYS A 423 -2.46 -3.16 11.44
N THR A 424 -1.48 -4.02 11.18
CA THR A 424 -0.64 -4.64 12.21
C THR A 424 0.68 -3.92 12.44
N ASN A 425 0.88 -2.77 11.78
CA ASN A 425 2.09 -1.99 11.99
C ASN A 425 2.13 -1.43 13.41
N ILE A 426 3.22 -1.72 14.11
CA ILE A 426 3.49 -1.16 15.45
C ILE A 426 3.80 0.34 15.33
N PHE A 427 4.51 0.74 14.28
CA PHE A 427 4.76 2.13 13.95
C PHE A 427 3.88 2.55 12.79
N SER A 428 3.16 3.67 12.91
CA SER A 428 2.44 4.21 11.77
C SER A 428 3.45 4.56 10.65
N ILE A 429 3.15 4.18 9.40
CA ILE A 429 4.03 4.47 8.27
C ILE A 429 3.91 5.97 7.97
N PRO A 430 4.98 6.76 8.13
CA PRO A 430 4.91 8.19 7.88
C PRO A 430 4.73 8.50 6.39
N GLU A 431 4.06 9.60 6.08
CA GLU A 431 3.87 10.04 4.69
C GLU A 431 5.04 10.90 4.21
N GLY A 432 5.71 10.51 3.12
CA GLY A 432 6.77 11.27 2.47
C GLY A 432 8.18 10.69 2.65
N GLN A 433 9.18 11.37 2.09
CA GLN A 433 10.59 11.01 2.22
C GLN A 433 11.11 11.41 3.61
N LEU A 434 11.94 10.57 4.24
CA LEU A 434 12.68 10.96 5.45
C LEU A 434 13.76 12.00 5.11
N LEU A 435 13.54 13.24 5.53
CA LEU A 435 14.37 14.41 5.23
C LEU A 435 15.48 14.65 6.24
N SER A 436 15.27 14.29 7.51
CA SER A 436 16.21 14.59 8.60
C SER A 436 17.41 13.63 8.68
N LEU A 437 17.36 12.47 8.03
CA LEU A 437 18.39 11.43 8.17
C LEU A 437 19.80 11.97 7.86
N LYS A 438 20.69 11.89 8.86
CA LYS A 438 22.10 12.33 8.82
C LYS A 438 22.27 13.81 8.42
N LYS A 439 21.28 14.64 8.72
CA LYS A 439 21.36 16.08 8.53
C LYS A 439 22.10 16.75 9.68
N HIS A 440 22.56 17.97 9.43
CA HIS A 440 23.29 18.74 10.44
C HIS A 440 22.31 19.18 11.54
N ALA A 441 22.60 18.78 12.78
CA ALA A 441 21.82 19.16 13.94
C ALA A 441 22.69 19.92 14.96
N THR A 442 22.03 20.71 15.80
CA THR A 442 22.66 21.46 16.89
C THR A 442 21.65 21.64 18.03
N GLN A 443 22.12 22.06 19.20
CA GLN A 443 21.31 22.21 20.41
C GLN A 443 21.79 23.37 21.29
N SER A 444 20.97 23.79 22.24
CA SER A 444 21.21 24.95 23.10
C SER A 444 22.44 24.82 24.00
N SER A 445 22.67 23.61 24.52
CA SER A 445 23.77 23.30 25.42
C SER A 445 24.07 21.79 25.39
N ILE A 446 25.14 21.36 26.04
CA ILE A 446 25.51 19.95 26.18
C ILE A 446 25.52 19.54 27.65
N SER A 447 25.12 18.31 27.94
CA SER A 447 25.10 17.74 29.29
C SER A 447 26.42 17.03 29.60
N GLU A 448 26.76 16.90 30.88
CA GLU A 448 27.82 15.98 31.31
C GLU A 448 27.47 14.50 31.03
N HIS A 449 26.18 14.21 30.83
CA HIS A 449 25.65 12.87 30.51
C HIS A 449 25.53 12.63 28.99
N SER A 450 25.95 13.58 28.15
CA SER A 450 25.98 13.44 26.70
C SER A 450 26.95 12.35 26.26
N ARG A 451 26.61 11.66 25.16
CA ARG A 451 27.47 10.60 24.60
C ARG A 451 28.71 11.19 23.93
N PHE A 452 28.59 12.43 23.46
CA PHE A 452 29.66 13.18 22.80
C PHE A 452 30.06 14.41 23.63
N GLN A 453 31.22 14.98 23.31
CA GLN A 453 31.81 16.12 24.03
C GLN A 453 31.59 17.45 23.32
N ASN A 454 31.00 17.46 22.13
CA ASN A 454 30.66 18.66 21.38
C ASN A 454 29.17 18.66 21.00
N VAL A 455 28.63 19.87 20.85
CA VAL A 455 27.20 20.13 20.71
C VAL A 455 26.64 19.52 19.43
N GLU A 456 27.37 19.63 18.33
CA GLU A 456 26.95 19.19 17.00
C GLU A 456 26.93 17.66 16.88
N ASP A 457 27.97 16.97 17.37
CA ASP A 457 28.03 15.51 17.34
C ASP A 457 26.95 14.90 18.26
N ASP A 458 26.73 15.47 19.45
CA ASP A 458 25.67 15.00 20.36
C ASP A 458 24.29 15.22 19.74
N ALA A 459 24.00 16.43 19.25
CA ALA A 459 22.72 16.74 18.60
C ALA A 459 22.45 15.87 17.36
N SER A 460 23.49 15.46 16.64
CA SER A 460 23.38 14.62 15.44
C SER A 460 22.89 13.20 15.75
N GLY A 461 23.04 12.72 16.99
CA GLY A 461 22.46 11.44 17.42
C GLY A 461 20.94 11.39 17.23
N ALA A 462 20.25 12.52 17.37
CA ALA A 462 18.81 12.58 17.19
C ALA A 462 18.33 12.42 15.73
N VAL A 463 19.24 12.31 14.76
CA VAL A 463 18.93 12.22 13.32
C VAL A 463 19.75 11.14 12.60
N ASP A 464 20.39 10.23 13.32
CA ASP A 464 21.29 9.21 12.77
C ASP A 464 20.56 7.99 12.14
N GLY A 465 19.27 7.83 12.44
CA GLY A 465 18.42 6.71 12.03
C GLY A 465 18.43 5.51 12.97
N LEU A 466 19.09 5.58 14.13
CA LEU A 466 19.05 4.55 15.17
C LEU A 466 17.89 4.83 16.13
N ILE A 467 16.99 3.86 16.29
CA ILE A 467 15.88 3.90 17.25
C ILE A 467 16.08 2.69 18.16
N ASP A 468 16.74 2.89 19.28
CA ASP A 468 17.10 1.82 20.22
C ASP A 468 16.37 1.92 21.56
N GLY A 469 15.63 3.00 21.77
CA GLY A 469 14.84 3.26 22.97
C GLY A 469 15.58 3.96 24.10
N ASP A 470 16.87 4.27 23.95
CA ASP A 470 17.61 5.16 24.86
C ASP A 470 17.71 6.58 24.27
N TYR A 471 18.27 7.56 25.00
CA TYR A 471 18.49 8.90 24.45
C TYR A 471 19.73 8.95 23.55
N SER A 472 19.65 9.70 22.45
CA SER A 472 20.76 9.85 21.49
C SER A 472 21.48 11.19 21.60
N PHE A 473 20.89 12.15 22.30
CA PHE A 473 21.49 13.45 22.64
C PHE A 473 21.00 13.91 24.02
N HIS A 474 21.70 14.87 24.64
CA HIS A 474 21.28 15.40 25.94
C HIS A 474 21.71 16.87 26.13
N THR A 475 20.76 17.78 26.32
CA THR A 475 21.11 19.18 26.69
C THR A 475 21.46 19.30 28.16
N GLY A 476 22.17 20.37 28.55
CA GLY A 476 22.28 20.75 29.95
C GLY A 476 20.92 21.05 30.59
N THR A 477 20.91 21.19 31.92
CA THR A 477 19.70 21.65 32.63
C THR A 477 19.63 23.17 32.57
N GLU A 478 18.65 23.69 31.85
CA GLU A 478 18.49 25.13 31.61
C GLU A 478 17.02 25.51 31.40
N LEU A 479 16.73 26.81 31.30
CA LEU A 479 15.39 27.29 30.96
C LEU A 479 15.17 27.21 29.45
N ASN A 480 14.15 26.48 29.04
CA ASN A 480 13.75 26.28 27.65
C ASN A 480 14.87 25.75 26.73
N PRO A 481 15.52 24.60 27.07
CA PRO A 481 16.49 23.97 26.20
C PRO A 481 15.87 23.63 24.84
N TRP A 482 16.68 23.67 23.79
CA TRP A 482 16.22 23.41 22.43
C TRP A 482 17.20 22.56 21.63
N TRP A 483 16.66 21.84 20.66
CA TRP A 483 17.39 21.10 19.64
C TRP A 483 16.86 21.50 18.26
N MET A 484 17.71 21.51 17.23
CA MET A 484 17.37 21.92 15.88
C MET A 484 18.10 21.08 14.82
N VAL A 485 17.43 20.82 13.70
CA VAL A 485 18.04 20.24 12.48
C VAL A 485 17.88 21.16 11.28
N ASP A 486 18.93 21.24 10.46
CA ASP A 486 18.94 21.83 9.13
C ASP A 486 18.77 20.75 8.06
N LEU A 487 17.62 20.73 7.38
CA LEU A 487 17.30 19.78 6.31
C LEU A 487 18.18 19.99 5.04
N GLY A 488 18.95 21.08 4.99
CA GLY A 488 19.92 21.44 3.96
C GLY A 488 19.32 22.13 2.73
N ARG A 489 17.99 22.17 2.63
CA ARG A 489 17.21 22.90 1.62
C ARG A 489 15.78 23.11 2.12
N ALA A 490 15.04 23.98 1.44
CA ALA A 490 13.61 24.11 1.66
C ALA A 490 12.86 22.82 1.28
N CYS A 491 12.07 22.33 2.22
CA CYS A 491 11.25 21.13 2.07
C CYS A 491 9.81 21.43 2.45
N ASP A 492 8.87 20.77 1.80
CA ASP A 492 7.48 20.70 2.27
C ASP A 492 7.41 19.58 3.32
N ILE A 493 7.26 19.96 4.59
CA ILE A 493 7.24 19.03 5.73
C ILE A 493 5.82 18.51 5.91
N SER A 494 5.65 17.20 5.84
CA SER A 494 4.37 16.51 6.01
C SER A 494 4.17 15.99 7.43
N GLU A 495 5.23 15.51 8.07
CA GLU A 495 5.14 14.87 9.38
C GLU A 495 6.46 14.98 10.14
N ILE A 496 6.38 15.21 11.45
CA ILE A 496 7.51 15.12 12.37
C ILE A 496 7.20 14.05 13.40
N VAL A 497 8.09 13.08 13.56
CA VAL A 497 7.95 11.97 14.51
C VAL A 497 9.07 12.08 15.55
N ILE A 498 8.69 12.23 16.81
CA ILE A 498 9.62 12.34 17.94
C ILE A 498 9.54 11.05 18.74
N TYR A 499 10.64 10.31 18.78
CA TYR A 499 10.81 9.11 19.57
C TYR A 499 11.40 9.50 20.91
N ASN A 500 10.61 9.37 21.96
CA ASN A 500 11.10 9.52 23.32
C ASN A 500 11.84 8.25 23.76
N ARG A 501 12.68 8.41 24.78
CA ARG A 501 13.32 7.27 25.42
C ARG A 501 12.27 6.37 26.10
N VAL A 502 12.45 5.06 26.01
CA VAL A 502 11.58 4.04 26.62
C VAL A 502 12.29 3.22 27.69
N ASP A 503 13.62 3.32 27.78
CA ASP A 503 14.44 2.65 28.79
C ASP A 503 14.06 3.04 30.24
N HIS A 504 13.63 4.29 30.46
CA HIS A 504 13.25 4.79 31.78
C HIS A 504 12.10 5.80 31.73
N ARG A 505 10.88 5.36 32.06
CA ARG A 505 9.64 6.15 31.98
C ARG A 505 9.65 7.48 32.75
N ASN A 506 10.27 7.52 33.94
CA ASN A 506 10.37 8.78 34.70
C ASN A 506 11.31 9.81 34.06
N LEU A 507 12.30 9.35 33.29
CA LEU A 507 13.18 10.25 32.54
C LEU A 507 12.46 10.73 31.29
N ALA A 508 11.73 9.85 30.59
CA ALA A 508 10.89 10.22 29.45
C ALA A 508 9.88 11.34 29.78
N ALA A 509 9.33 11.33 31.02
CA ALA A 509 8.40 12.36 31.51
C ALA A 509 9.01 13.78 31.58
N ARG A 510 10.33 13.94 31.50
CA ARG A 510 10.99 15.25 31.50
C ARG A 510 10.83 15.99 30.18
N CYS A 511 10.58 15.28 29.08
CA CYS A 511 10.54 15.84 27.73
C CYS A 511 9.12 15.83 27.13
N ILE A 512 8.09 16.16 27.94
CA ILE A 512 6.68 16.04 27.51
C ILE A 512 6.00 17.37 27.20
N GLN A 513 6.47 18.49 27.76
CA GLN A 513 5.95 19.83 27.48
C GLN A 513 6.86 20.55 26.51
N ILE A 514 6.55 20.46 25.21
CA ILE A 514 7.40 20.95 24.13
C ILE A 514 6.62 21.78 23.12
N LYS A 515 7.31 22.67 22.42
CA LYS A 515 6.84 23.24 21.15
C LYS A 515 7.76 22.86 20.01
N VAL A 516 7.20 22.81 18.81
CA VAL A 516 7.94 22.60 17.56
C VAL A 516 7.73 23.80 16.67
N GLU A 517 8.84 24.35 16.18
CA GLU A 517 8.89 25.52 15.33
C GLU A 517 9.60 25.17 14.02
N VAL A 518 9.14 25.77 12.93
CA VAL A 518 9.72 25.62 11.59
C VAL A 518 10.14 26.98 11.07
N ARG A 519 11.25 27.02 10.34
CA ARG A 519 11.76 28.23 9.69
C ARG A 519 12.22 27.92 8.26
N GLY A 520 11.86 28.77 7.31
CA GLY A 520 12.40 28.77 5.94
C GLY A 520 13.74 29.52 5.84
N ILE A 521 14.32 29.60 4.63
CA ILE A 521 15.59 30.33 4.36
C ILE A 521 15.52 31.78 4.83
N VAL A 522 14.35 32.40 4.67
CA VAL A 522 14.07 33.79 5.05
C VAL A 522 12.79 33.80 5.89
N GLY A 523 12.74 34.65 6.94
CA GLY A 523 11.60 34.78 7.84
C GLY A 523 11.88 34.31 9.27
N ASP A 524 10.89 34.51 10.14
CA ASP A 524 10.93 34.14 11.56
C ASP A 524 10.53 32.67 11.79
N TRP A 525 10.79 32.20 13.00
CA TRP A 525 10.31 30.90 13.47
C TRP A 525 8.79 30.91 13.60
N VAL A 526 8.14 29.89 13.04
CA VAL A 526 6.69 29.69 13.15
C VAL A 526 6.43 28.47 14.02
N GLU A 527 5.70 28.66 15.12
CA GLU A 527 5.22 27.54 15.93
C GLU A 527 4.17 26.74 15.17
N ILE A 528 4.48 25.48 14.88
CA ILE A 528 3.60 24.57 14.12
C ILE A 528 2.89 23.57 15.03
N PHE A 529 3.41 23.37 16.24
CA PHE A 529 2.86 22.43 17.19
C PHE A 529 3.27 22.79 18.62
N ARG A 530 2.35 22.57 19.56
CA ARG A 530 2.58 22.70 20.99
C ARG A 530 1.94 21.54 21.71
N LYS A 531 2.71 20.91 22.59
CA LYS A 531 2.25 19.92 23.57
C LYS A 531 2.49 20.49 24.96
N ASP A 532 1.41 20.71 25.68
CA ASP A 532 1.39 21.26 27.05
C ASP A 532 0.64 20.35 28.04
N ASP A 533 0.21 19.18 27.61
CA ASP A 533 -0.42 18.16 28.45
C ASP A 533 0.60 17.20 29.09
N ASP A 534 0.20 16.58 30.20
CA ASP A 534 1.04 15.68 31.02
C ASP A 534 1.12 14.23 30.50
N ARG A 535 0.57 13.93 29.32
CA ARG A 535 0.67 12.58 28.73
C ARG A 535 2.09 12.33 28.27
N ILE A 536 2.72 11.32 28.87
CA ILE A 536 3.99 10.77 28.41
C ILE A 536 3.75 10.02 27.09
N PHE A 537 4.57 10.30 26.09
CA PHE A 537 4.66 9.54 24.84
C PHE A 537 5.97 8.74 24.83
N GLY A 538 5.95 7.60 24.13
CA GLY A 538 7.04 6.66 24.01
C GLY A 538 7.90 6.90 22.76
N GLY A 539 8.41 5.82 22.20
CA GLY A 539 9.34 5.82 21.08
C GLY A 539 9.39 4.44 20.44
N ALA A 540 10.48 3.70 20.66
CA ALA A 540 10.70 2.36 20.12
C ALA A 540 9.65 1.30 20.55
N ASP A 541 8.77 1.62 21.50
CA ASP A 541 7.64 0.80 21.96
C ASP A 541 6.38 0.93 21.07
N GLY A 542 6.41 1.81 20.07
CA GLY A 542 5.32 2.00 19.11
C GLY A 542 4.36 3.15 19.43
N ASP A 543 4.62 3.96 20.46
CA ASP A 543 3.84 5.18 20.76
C ASP A 543 4.68 6.48 20.67
N PRO A 544 5.43 6.73 19.57
CA PRO A 544 6.13 7.99 19.40
C PRO A 544 5.14 9.15 19.20
N LEU A 545 5.59 10.39 19.43
CA LEU A 545 4.78 11.57 19.17
C LEU A 545 4.78 11.90 17.69
N HIS A 546 3.62 11.72 17.06
CA HIS A 546 3.37 12.09 15.66
C HIS A 546 2.78 13.50 15.57
N ILE A 547 3.46 14.37 14.83
CA ILE A 547 3.00 15.72 14.49
C ILE A 547 2.74 15.74 12.99
N ARG A 548 1.49 15.47 12.60
CA ARG A 548 1.07 15.51 11.20
C ARG A 548 0.65 16.91 10.81
N LEU A 549 1.24 17.41 9.74
CA LEU A 549 1.03 18.76 9.25
C LEU A 549 0.14 18.70 8.01
N ASN A 550 -0.84 19.59 7.94
CA ASN A 550 -1.60 19.79 6.72
C ASN A 550 -0.67 20.33 5.62
N HIS A 551 -0.95 20.02 4.35
CA HIS A 551 -0.13 20.46 3.21
C HIS A 551 0.18 21.98 3.26
N GLY A 552 1.46 22.36 3.14
CA GLY A 552 1.89 23.76 3.03
C GLY A 552 2.89 24.27 4.06
N VAL A 553 3.31 23.46 5.05
CA VAL A 553 4.42 23.84 5.95
C VAL A 553 5.75 23.67 5.23
N THR A 554 6.25 24.75 4.63
CA THR A 554 7.58 24.77 4.02
C THR A 554 8.63 25.23 5.04
N GLY A 555 9.70 24.47 5.20
CA GLY A 555 10.80 24.82 6.08
C GLY A 555 12.12 24.19 5.68
N GLN A 556 13.22 24.79 6.12
CA GLN A 556 14.54 24.17 6.07
C GLN A 556 15.03 23.81 7.48
N TRP A 557 14.67 24.57 8.50
CA TRP A 557 15.01 24.25 9.88
C TRP A 557 13.77 23.83 10.66
N VAL A 558 13.96 22.79 11.48
CA VAL A 558 12.98 22.33 12.47
C VAL A 558 13.63 22.44 13.83
N LYS A 559 12.95 23.08 14.78
CA LYS A 559 13.45 23.26 16.15
C LYS A 559 12.40 22.78 17.15
N ILE A 560 12.87 22.07 18.16
CA ILE A 560 12.05 21.58 19.28
C ILE A 560 12.55 22.27 20.54
N THR A 561 11.64 22.80 21.35
CA THR A 561 11.97 23.53 22.58
C THR A 561 11.15 22.99 23.73
N LEU A 562 11.81 22.66 24.84
CA LEU A 562 11.15 22.34 26.10
C LEU A 562 10.55 23.62 26.69
N LEU A 563 9.35 23.56 27.26
CA LEU A 563 8.62 24.73 27.78
C LEU A 563 8.82 24.95 29.28
N SER A 564 9.85 24.33 29.86
CA SER A 564 10.16 24.38 31.28
C SER A 564 11.66 24.47 31.53
N VAL A 565 12.04 24.61 32.81
CA VAL A 565 13.40 24.33 33.23
C VAL A 565 13.61 22.82 33.19
N GLY A 566 14.68 22.36 32.54
CA GLY A 566 14.95 20.93 32.38
C GLY A 566 16.03 20.66 31.34
N CYS A 567 16.05 19.44 30.81
CA CYS A 567 16.95 19.00 29.75
C CYS A 567 16.14 18.29 28.65
N LEU A 568 16.58 18.41 27.40
CA LEU A 568 16.00 17.73 26.24
C LEU A 568 16.86 16.51 25.89
N HIS A 569 16.25 15.32 25.78
CA HIS A 569 16.99 14.07 25.56
C HIS A 569 16.14 12.97 24.90
N PHE A 570 15.85 13.13 23.60
CA PHE A 570 15.08 12.14 22.82
C PHE A 570 15.97 11.05 22.23
N ASP A 571 15.34 9.92 21.85
CA ASP A 571 15.96 8.82 21.12
C ASP A 571 16.21 9.22 19.66
N GLN A 572 15.16 9.66 18.96
CA GLN A 572 15.25 9.95 17.54
C GLN A 572 14.22 11.00 17.13
N ILE A 573 14.54 11.83 16.13
CA ILE A 573 13.67 12.85 15.56
C ILE A 573 13.67 12.70 14.03
N GLN A 574 12.54 12.28 13.50
CA GLN A 574 12.34 12.08 12.07
C GLN A 574 11.48 13.18 11.49
N VAL A 575 11.97 13.86 10.46
CA VAL A 575 11.21 14.86 9.69
C VAL A 575 10.94 14.28 8.31
N PHE A 576 9.67 14.12 7.96
CA PHE A 576 9.20 13.60 6.68
C PHE A 576 8.62 14.71 5.80
N GLY A 577 8.71 14.52 4.49
CA GLY A 577 8.20 15.47 3.52
C GLY A 577 8.74 15.25 2.12
N SER A 578 8.73 16.30 1.31
CA SER A 578 9.34 16.30 -0.02
C SER A 578 10.28 17.51 -0.17
N PRO A 579 11.48 17.32 -0.75
CA PRO A 579 12.28 18.44 -1.22
C PRO A 579 11.50 19.30 -2.21
N LYS A 580 11.66 20.63 -2.16
CA LYS A 580 11.22 21.47 -3.28
C LYS A 580 12.23 21.36 -4.42
N ASP A 581 11.75 21.12 -5.64
CA ASP A 581 12.60 20.97 -6.83
C ASP A 581 13.34 22.27 -7.16
N ASN A 582 14.66 22.13 -7.35
CA ASN A 582 15.64 23.09 -7.88
C ASN A 582 15.75 24.47 -7.23
N ILE A 583 16.42 24.54 -6.08
CA ILE A 583 17.56 25.46 -5.92
C ILE A 583 18.67 24.74 -5.13
N SER A 584 19.72 24.30 -5.81
CA SER A 584 20.94 23.78 -5.18
C SER A 584 21.75 24.90 -4.53
N THR A 585 22.11 24.68 -3.27
CA THR A 585 22.72 25.58 -2.28
C THR A 585 24.09 26.23 -2.61
N PRO A 586 24.92 25.83 -3.60
CA PRO A 586 26.25 26.46 -3.76
C PRO A 586 26.34 27.74 -4.63
N GLN A 587 25.32 28.07 -5.45
CA GLN A 587 25.39 29.26 -6.32
C GLN A 587 24.82 30.53 -5.69
N LEU A 588 24.13 30.40 -4.55
CA LEU A 588 23.50 31.53 -3.89
C LEU A 588 24.51 32.40 -3.12
N THR A 589 25.62 31.86 -2.61
CA THR A 589 26.47 32.60 -1.66
C THR A 589 27.32 33.72 -2.27
N GLU A 590 27.74 33.63 -3.53
CA GLU A 590 28.58 34.69 -4.15
C GLU A 590 27.77 35.69 -4.98
N GLU A 591 26.60 35.29 -5.48
CA GLU A 591 25.72 36.16 -6.28
C GLU A 591 24.68 36.90 -5.40
N TYR A 592 24.26 36.33 -4.26
CA TYR A 592 23.37 37.04 -3.31
C TYR A 592 24.11 38.05 -2.45
N ALA A 593 25.37 37.81 -2.09
CA ALA A 593 26.19 38.80 -1.36
C ALA A 593 26.40 40.10 -2.16
N ARG A 594 26.20 40.08 -3.48
CA ARG A 594 26.25 41.28 -4.34
C ARG A 594 24.88 41.96 -4.53
N ASN A 595 23.78 41.29 -4.21
CA ASN A 595 22.42 41.75 -4.51
C ASN A 595 21.54 41.99 -3.27
N GLU A 596 22.09 41.91 -2.05
CA GLU A 596 21.32 42.10 -0.80
C GLU A 596 20.83 43.53 -0.51
N ASN A 597 21.18 44.52 -1.34
CA ASN A 597 20.50 45.81 -1.28
C ASN A 597 19.37 45.88 -2.32
N LYS A 598 18.17 45.49 -1.86
CA LYS A 598 16.83 45.55 -2.49
C LYS A 598 16.35 44.34 -3.30
N LYS A 599 15.54 43.51 -2.66
CA LYS A 599 14.33 42.93 -3.30
C LYS A 599 13.14 43.02 -2.34
N GLU A 600 12.46 44.17 -2.40
CA GLU A 600 11.20 44.44 -1.72
C GLU A 600 10.11 43.45 -2.23
N ARG A 601 9.30 42.89 -1.33
CA ARG A 601 8.09 42.13 -1.71
C ARG A 601 7.16 43.08 -2.49
N LEU A 602 6.84 42.73 -3.74
CA LEU A 602 6.02 43.58 -4.61
C LEU A 602 4.56 43.62 -4.10
N ASN A 603 4.10 44.79 -3.67
CA ASN A 603 2.68 45.04 -3.41
C ASN A 603 1.92 45.04 -4.75
N LEU A 604 1.13 43.99 -4.99
CA LEU A 604 0.36 43.78 -6.22
C LEU A 604 -0.73 44.84 -6.41
N ALA A 605 -1.21 45.45 -5.32
CA ALA A 605 -2.22 46.49 -5.36
C ALA A 605 -1.64 47.87 -5.68
N LEU A 606 -0.31 48.05 -5.61
CA LEU A 606 0.35 49.33 -5.79
C LEU A 606 -0.04 49.98 -7.14
N ASN A 607 -0.63 51.18 -7.06
CA ASN A 607 -1.13 51.98 -8.19
C ASN A 607 -2.13 51.25 -9.10
N ARG A 608 -2.80 50.21 -8.61
CA ARG A 608 -3.84 49.49 -9.36
C ARG A 608 -5.18 50.23 -9.34
N PRO A 609 -6.03 50.05 -10.37
CA PRO A 609 -7.37 50.61 -10.36
C PRO A 609 -8.18 50.15 -9.14
N ALA A 610 -8.75 51.08 -8.41
CA ALA A 610 -9.63 50.81 -7.27
C ALA A 610 -10.95 51.59 -7.41
N THR A 611 -12.00 51.10 -6.76
CA THR A 611 -13.30 51.76 -6.66
C THR A 611 -13.95 51.44 -5.31
N GLN A 612 -15.01 52.15 -4.96
CA GLN A 612 -15.71 52.02 -3.69
C GLN A 612 -17.22 52.19 -3.88
N SER A 613 -18.00 51.80 -2.88
CA SER A 613 -19.47 51.79 -2.95
C SER A 613 -20.11 53.17 -3.11
N SER A 614 -19.51 54.23 -2.55
CA SER A 614 -20.01 55.60 -2.63
C SER A 614 -18.93 56.62 -2.29
N THR A 615 -19.17 57.91 -2.53
CA THR A 615 -18.34 59.02 -2.03
C THR A 615 -19.07 59.79 -0.94
N SER A 616 -18.31 60.44 -0.05
CA SER A 616 -18.86 61.31 0.99
C SER A 616 -18.54 62.78 0.73
N PRO A 617 -19.19 63.73 1.43
CA PRO A 617 -18.78 65.14 1.40
C PRO A 617 -17.34 65.39 1.86
N TRP A 618 -16.71 64.43 2.54
CA TRP A 618 -15.33 64.49 3.02
C TRP A 618 -14.37 63.63 2.21
N SER A 619 -14.82 63.06 1.08
CA SER A 619 -13.94 62.41 0.10
C SER A 619 -12.95 63.43 -0.47
N ARG A 620 -11.74 62.97 -0.76
CA ARG A 620 -10.68 63.81 -1.34
C ARG A 620 -10.90 64.07 -2.83
N SER A 621 -11.69 63.20 -3.46
CA SER A 621 -12.00 63.25 -4.89
C SER A 621 -13.51 63.12 -5.15
N PRO A 622 -14.03 63.67 -6.26
CA PRO A 622 -15.47 63.69 -6.53
C PRO A 622 -16.05 62.35 -7.02
N THR A 623 -15.23 61.43 -7.54
CA THR A 623 -15.68 60.11 -8.03
C THR A 623 -15.17 58.96 -7.16
N PRO A 624 -15.92 57.84 -7.04
CA PRO A 624 -15.50 56.67 -6.26
C PRO A 624 -14.13 56.13 -6.67
N GLU A 625 -13.81 56.09 -7.96
CA GLU A 625 -12.54 55.55 -8.48
C GLU A 625 -11.34 56.41 -8.09
N GLN A 626 -11.50 57.74 -8.19
CA GLN A 626 -10.43 58.69 -7.86
C GLN A 626 -10.18 58.77 -6.35
N ASP A 627 -11.22 58.61 -5.53
CA ASP A 627 -11.10 58.60 -4.06
C ASP A 627 -10.49 57.27 -3.60
N ALA A 628 -11.01 56.14 -4.10
CA ALA A 628 -10.56 54.79 -3.75
C ALA A 628 -9.08 54.53 -4.08
N ALA A 629 -8.55 55.13 -5.16
CA ALA A 629 -7.15 54.99 -5.55
C ALA A 629 -6.16 55.47 -4.47
N GLY A 630 -6.61 56.33 -3.54
CA GLY A 630 -5.78 56.80 -2.44
C GLY A 630 -5.24 55.68 -1.54
N ALA A 631 -6.00 54.59 -1.35
CA ALA A 631 -5.58 53.47 -0.50
C ALA A 631 -4.57 52.51 -1.17
N VAL A 632 -4.13 52.77 -2.40
CA VAL A 632 -3.19 51.91 -3.14
C VAL A 632 -1.96 52.67 -3.64
N ASP A 633 -1.70 53.86 -3.11
CA ASP A 633 -0.57 54.70 -3.52
C ASP A 633 0.78 54.27 -2.90
N GLY A 634 0.77 53.39 -1.89
CA GLY A 634 1.96 52.83 -1.25
C GLY A 634 2.61 53.73 -0.20
N HIS A 635 1.93 54.80 0.23
CA HIS A 635 2.50 55.81 1.13
C HIS A 635 1.62 56.01 2.39
N PRO A 636 1.41 55.02 3.26
CA PRO A 636 0.48 55.16 4.39
C PRO A 636 0.94 56.30 5.33
N VAL A 637 0.01 57.18 5.72
CA VAL A 637 0.29 58.39 6.54
C VAL A 637 -0.53 58.44 7.83
N GLY A 638 -1.29 57.40 8.14
CA GLY A 638 -2.18 57.32 9.29
C GLY A 638 -3.43 58.18 9.18
N MET A 639 -3.79 58.67 7.99
CA MET A 639 -5.02 59.42 7.72
C MET A 639 -5.85 58.70 6.67
N ALA A 640 -7.18 58.78 6.74
CA ALA A 640 -8.05 58.21 5.71
C ALA A 640 -7.74 58.79 4.33
N LYS A 641 -7.46 57.91 3.35
CA LYS A 641 -7.15 58.28 1.97
C LYS A 641 -8.31 58.12 0.98
N PHE A 642 -9.36 57.41 1.41
CA PHE A 642 -10.66 57.38 0.76
C PHE A 642 -11.76 57.43 1.82
N HIS A 643 -12.98 57.73 1.40
CA HIS A 643 -14.12 57.85 2.31
C HIS A 643 -15.46 57.52 1.63
N THR A 644 -16.11 56.42 2.02
CA THR A 644 -17.49 56.14 1.58
C THR A 644 -18.49 57.03 2.31
N ASN A 645 -19.76 57.07 1.89
CA ASN A 645 -20.85 57.67 2.68
C ASN A 645 -21.33 56.73 3.81
N ILE A 646 -22.24 57.19 4.68
CA ILE A 646 -22.91 56.32 5.66
C ILE A 646 -23.92 55.46 4.92
N GLU A 647 -23.58 54.18 4.77
CA GLU A 647 -24.45 53.19 4.16
C GLU A 647 -24.27 51.84 4.84
N ALA A 648 -25.15 50.89 4.55
CA ALA A 648 -25.03 49.55 5.08
C ALA A 648 -23.98 48.77 4.26
N ASN A 649 -22.99 48.19 4.95
CA ASN A 649 -21.92 47.41 4.35
C ASN A 649 -21.16 48.12 3.21
N PRO A 650 -20.66 49.36 3.41
CA PRO A 650 -19.82 50.02 2.43
C PRO A 650 -18.58 49.17 2.14
N TRP A 651 -18.09 49.27 0.90
CA TRP A 651 -16.96 48.47 0.45
C TRP A 651 -15.98 49.28 -0.39
N TRP A 652 -14.73 48.83 -0.36
CA TRP A 652 -13.64 49.29 -1.20
C TRP A 652 -13.05 48.08 -1.93
N ARG A 653 -12.64 48.22 -3.19
CA ARG A 653 -12.13 47.12 -4.01
C ARG A 653 -11.00 47.59 -4.93
N VAL A 654 -9.98 46.74 -5.08
CA VAL A 654 -8.91 46.90 -6.08
C VAL A 654 -8.98 45.81 -7.15
N ASP A 655 -8.72 46.18 -8.40
CA ASP A 655 -8.48 45.29 -9.55
C ASP A 655 -6.97 45.12 -9.78
N LEU A 656 -6.44 43.93 -9.53
CA LEU A 656 -5.02 43.62 -9.68
C LEU A 656 -4.57 43.55 -11.16
N GLY A 657 -5.50 43.60 -12.12
CA GLY A 657 -5.24 43.59 -13.55
C GLY A 657 -4.93 42.21 -14.15
N GLY A 658 -5.00 41.14 -13.36
CA GLY A 658 -4.76 39.76 -13.77
C GLY A 658 -5.08 38.78 -12.64
N GLN A 659 -4.97 37.46 -12.88
CA GLN A 659 -5.14 36.44 -11.84
C GLN A 659 -3.83 36.28 -11.06
N PHE A 660 -3.90 36.47 -9.75
CA PHE A 660 -2.78 36.29 -8.83
C PHE A 660 -3.12 35.25 -7.79
N SER A 661 -2.13 34.45 -7.41
CA SER A 661 -2.18 33.60 -6.24
C SER A 661 -1.93 34.47 -5.02
N ILE A 662 -2.99 35.00 -4.43
CA ILE A 662 -2.93 35.96 -3.32
C ILE A 662 -2.64 35.19 -2.04
N THR A 663 -1.66 35.65 -1.27
CA THR A 663 -1.20 35.01 -0.03
C THR A 663 -1.42 35.87 1.20
N GLU A 664 -1.41 37.20 1.03
CA GLU A 664 -1.55 38.14 2.13
C GLU A 664 -2.29 39.41 1.70
N VAL A 665 -3.18 39.90 2.56
CA VAL A 665 -3.79 41.24 2.44
C VAL A 665 -3.49 42.01 3.71
N LYS A 666 -2.93 43.21 3.57
CA LYS A 666 -2.51 44.05 4.68
C LYS A 666 -3.26 45.36 4.65
N ILE A 667 -3.91 45.72 5.75
CA ILE A 667 -4.82 46.86 5.83
C ILE A 667 -4.34 47.81 6.93
N TYR A 668 -4.12 49.05 6.55
CA TYR A 668 -3.72 50.13 7.44
C TYR A 668 -4.96 50.98 7.74
N ASN A 669 -5.37 50.99 9.00
CA ASN A 669 -6.41 51.90 9.46
C ASN A 669 -5.85 53.32 9.59
N ARG A 670 -6.75 54.29 9.64
CA ARG A 670 -6.41 55.65 10.05
C ARG A 670 -6.14 55.70 11.57
N LEU A 671 -5.24 56.57 11.99
CA LEU A 671 -4.81 56.73 13.38
C LEU A 671 -4.93 58.18 13.88
N ASP A 672 -5.37 59.09 13.02
CA ASP A 672 -5.49 60.52 13.31
C ASP A 672 -6.54 60.85 14.39
N GLN A 673 -7.57 60.00 14.56
CA GLN A 673 -8.57 60.13 15.62
C GLN A 673 -9.04 58.74 16.13
N PRO A 674 -8.77 58.36 17.40
CA PRO A 674 -9.10 57.03 17.93
C PRO A 674 -10.58 56.63 17.81
N SER A 675 -11.51 57.52 18.16
CA SER A 675 -12.96 57.27 18.09
C SER A 675 -13.49 57.14 16.65
N VAL A 676 -12.71 57.59 15.66
CA VAL A 676 -13.05 57.45 14.24
C VAL A 676 -12.42 56.17 13.67
N ALA A 677 -11.23 55.77 14.15
CA ALA A 677 -10.59 54.50 13.78
C ALA A 677 -11.44 53.28 14.17
N GLU A 678 -12.19 53.35 15.27
CA GLU A 678 -13.17 52.35 15.73
C GLU A 678 -14.22 51.98 14.68
N ARG A 679 -14.54 52.87 13.74
CA ARG A 679 -15.55 52.61 12.70
C ARG A 679 -15.19 51.43 11.80
N ALA A 680 -13.90 51.11 11.66
CA ALA A 680 -13.41 50.00 10.87
C ALA A 680 -13.19 48.70 11.68
N SER A 681 -13.59 48.62 12.95
CA SER A 681 -13.32 47.46 13.82
C SER A 681 -13.90 46.14 13.29
N LYS A 682 -15.07 46.19 12.63
CA LYS A 682 -15.78 45.04 12.07
C LYS A 682 -15.78 45.05 10.54
N ILE A 683 -14.84 44.32 9.94
CA ILE A 683 -14.67 44.21 8.49
C ILE A 683 -14.59 42.76 8.01
N SER A 684 -14.89 42.55 6.74
CA SER A 684 -14.55 41.33 6.01
C SER A 684 -13.66 41.65 4.80
N VAL A 685 -12.82 40.68 4.43
CA VAL A 685 -12.05 40.70 3.19
C VAL A 685 -12.49 39.55 2.31
N GLU A 686 -12.72 39.84 1.04
CA GLU A 686 -13.18 38.90 0.04
C GLU A 686 -12.29 38.98 -1.20
N ILE A 687 -12.03 37.83 -1.82
CA ILE A 687 -11.21 37.70 -3.03
C ILE A 687 -12.10 37.23 -4.17
N GLY A 688 -12.05 37.94 -5.30
CA GLY A 688 -12.91 37.68 -6.45
C GLY A 688 -12.13 37.24 -7.68
N TRP A 689 -12.67 36.23 -8.37
CA TRP A 689 -12.14 35.76 -9.65
C TRP A 689 -12.53 36.71 -10.79
N ASP A 690 -13.73 37.26 -10.69
CA ASP A 690 -14.32 38.26 -11.58
C ASP A 690 -15.13 39.29 -10.77
N GLU A 691 -15.85 40.17 -11.45
CA GLU A 691 -16.60 41.28 -10.83
C GLU A 691 -17.80 40.84 -9.98
N ASN A 692 -18.27 39.60 -10.11
CA ASN A 692 -19.48 39.08 -9.46
C ASN A 692 -19.18 37.94 -8.47
N ASN A 693 -18.10 37.19 -8.67
CA ASN A 693 -17.79 35.98 -7.91
C ASN A 693 -16.70 36.23 -6.87
N PHE A 694 -17.10 36.43 -5.60
CA PHE A 694 -16.21 36.64 -4.45
C PHE A 694 -16.32 35.51 -3.42
N VAL A 695 -15.19 35.11 -2.87
CA VAL A 695 -15.11 34.27 -1.66
C VAL A 695 -14.65 35.10 -0.48
N ARG A 696 -15.34 35.01 0.65
CA ARG A 696 -14.89 35.64 1.89
C ARG A 696 -13.72 34.85 2.47
N VAL A 697 -12.61 35.54 2.66
CA VAL A 697 -11.35 34.93 3.12
C VAL A 697 -11.01 35.32 4.56
N PHE A 698 -11.59 36.42 5.03
CA PHE A 698 -11.41 36.90 6.39
C PHE A 698 -12.63 37.66 6.88
N GLN A 699 -12.91 37.54 8.18
CA GLN A 699 -13.96 38.28 8.87
C GLN A 699 -13.51 38.60 10.30
N ARG A 700 -13.58 39.88 10.67
CA ARG A 700 -13.33 40.37 12.01
C ARG A 700 -14.64 40.93 12.58
N MET A 701 -15.03 40.43 13.75
CA MET A 701 -16.23 40.87 14.50
C MET A 701 -15.86 41.43 15.87
N ALA A 702 -14.74 42.14 15.93
CA ALA A 702 -14.21 42.73 17.16
C ALA A 702 -14.72 44.16 17.34
N ASP A 703 -14.85 44.62 18.58
CA ASP A 703 -15.25 46.00 18.87
C ASP A 703 -14.04 46.95 18.88
N GLU A 704 -12.84 46.43 19.16
CA GLU A 704 -11.61 47.21 19.17
C GLU A 704 -11.04 47.46 17.75
N PRO A 705 -10.56 48.68 17.46
CA PRO A 705 -9.97 49.02 16.17
C PRO A 705 -8.65 48.30 15.96
N PHE A 706 -8.33 47.98 14.71
CA PHE A 706 -6.97 47.60 14.33
C PHE A 706 -6.15 48.84 13.96
N GLY A 707 -4.82 48.71 14.06
CA GLY A 707 -3.86 49.79 13.84
C GLY A 707 -3.52 50.01 12.37
N GLY A 708 -2.36 50.63 12.13
CA GLY A 708 -1.89 51.01 10.80
C GLY A 708 -0.41 51.31 10.81
N ILE A 709 -0.04 52.57 10.58
CA ILE A 709 1.38 52.99 10.51
C ILE A 709 2.12 52.98 11.84
N ASP A 710 1.42 52.74 12.95
CA ASP A 710 1.97 52.52 14.29
C ASP A 710 2.70 51.17 14.44
N GLY A 711 2.83 50.41 13.36
CA GLY A 711 3.47 49.10 13.33
C GLY A 711 2.50 47.95 13.56
N ASN A 712 1.21 48.23 13.78
CA ASN A 712 0.18 47.20 14.02
C ASN A 712 -0.95 47.22 12.97
N PRO A 713 -0.65 47.17 11.66
CA PRO A 713 -1.69 47.05 10.65
C PRO A 713 -2.38 45.67 10.74
N LEU A 714 -3.59 45.58 10.22
CA LEU A 714 -4.26 44.29 10.14
C LEU A 714 -3.66 43.47 8.99
N ILE A 715 -2.91 42.43 9.36
CA ILE A 715 -2.27 41.50 8.41
C ILE A 715 -3.12 40.24 8.34
N ILE A 716 -3.60 39.93 7.15
CA ILE A 716 -4.41 38.74 6.87
C ILE A 716 -3.57 37.82 5.99
N VAL A 717 -2.93 36.83 6.62
CA VAL A 717 -2.24 35.76 5.91
C VAL A 717 -3.24 34.65 5.61
N LEU A 718 -3.38 34.28 4.34
CA LEU A 718 -4.30 33.23 3.93
C LEU A 718 -3.67 31.87 4.21
N GLY A 719 -4.41 30.98 4.89
CA GLY A 719 -3.95 29.62 5.22
C GLY A 719 -3.64 28.74 3.99
N ARG A 720 -4.01 29.20 2.80
CA ARG A 720 -3.56 28.73 1.48
C ARG A 720 -3.64 29.88 0.49
N PRO A 721 -2.80 29.94 -0.56
CA PRO A 721 -2.96 30.94 -1.60
C PRO A 721 -4.33 30.82 -2.27
N ILE A 722 -5.00 31.95 -2.47
CA ILE A 722 -6.30 32.01 -3.16
C ILE A 722 -6.10 32.77 -4.46
N THR A 723 -6.38 32.09 -5.57
CA THR A 723 -6.31 32.74 -6.88
C THR A 723 -7.46 33.74 -7.01
N GLY A 724 -7.14 34.97 -7.40
CA GLY A 724 -8.12 36.02 -7.65
C GLY A 724 -7.55 37.22 -8.37
N ARG A 725 -8.44 38.01 -8.96
CA ARG A 725 -8.14 39.29 -9.63
C ARG A 725 -8.55 40.49 -8.79
N PHE A 726 -9.60 40.35 -7.98
CA PHE A 726 -10.15 41.44 -7.18
C PHE A 726 -9.97 41.17 -5.69
N VAL A 727 -9.62 42.20 -4.92
CA VAL A 727 -9.66 42.15 -3.44
C VAL A 727 -10.64 43.22 -2.97
N ARG A 728 -11.62 42.81 -2.16
CA ARG A 728 -12.68 43.68 -1.63
C ARG A 728 -12.63 43.69 -0.10
N VAL A 729 -12.56 44.88 0.48
CA VAL A 729 -12.69 45.13 1.92
C VAL A 729 -14.07 45.74 2.17
N MET A 730 -14.82 45.19 3.12
CA MET A 730 -16.21 45.58 3.38
C MET A 730 -16.43 45.78 4.89
N LEU A 731 -17.13 46.84 5.28
CA LEU A 731 -17.62 46.96 6.65
C LEU A 731 -18.81 46.04 6.87
N LEU A 732 -18.93 45.51 8.09
CA LEU A 732 -20.03 44.63 8.49
C LEU A 732 -21.10 45.38 9.30
N SER A 733 -21.14 46.71 9.17
CA SER A 733 -22.07 47.59 9.87
C SER A 733 -22.47 48.78 9.00
N ARG A 734 -23.47 49.55 9.45
CA ARG A 734 -23.88 50.80 8.79
C ARG A 734 -23.00 51.96 9.29
N ASN A 735 -21.98 52.30 8.52
CA ASN A 735 -21.06 53.40 8.87
C ASN A 735 -20.32 53.89 7.62
N TYR A 736 -19.31 54.73 7.81
CA TYR A 736 -18.33 55.10 6.78
C TYR A 736 -17.17 54.10 6.74
N LEU A 737 -16.79 53.61 5.55
CA LEU A 737 -15.52 52.92 5.34
C LEU A 737 -14.48 53.94 4.87
N HIS A 738 -13.41 54.08 5.65
CA HIS A 738 -12.33 55.01 5.36
C HIS A 738 -11.01 54.47 5.94
N LEU A 739 -10.09 54.05 5.08
CA LEU A 739 -8.81 53.45 5.47
C LEU A 739 -7.65 54.27 4.91
N ASP A 740 -6.46 54.03 5.44
CA ASP A 740 -5.23 54.70 4.98
C ASP A 740 -4.64 53.98 3.77
N GLN A 741 -4.41 52.66 3.86
CA GLN A 741 -3.76 51.89 2.80
C GLN A 741 -4.22 50.42 2.82
N VAL A 742 -4.27 49.80 1.65
CA VAL A 742 -4.42 48.36 1.45
C VAL A 742 -3.28 47.87 0.57
N GLU A 743 -2.61 46.81 1.01
CA GLU A 743 -1.54 46.14 0.28
C GLU A 743 -1.96 44.69 0.03
N VAL A 744 -1.61 44.16 -1.14
CA VAL A 744 -1.92 42.79 -1.53
C VAL A 744 -0.63 42.12 -1.98
N TYR A 745 -0.32 40.96 -1.42
CA TYR A 745 0.88 40.19 -1.78
C TYR A 745 0.50 38.81 -2.28
N GLY A 746 1.29 38.31 -3.23
CA GLY A 746 1.05 37.07 -3.92
C GLY A 746 1.95 36.93 -5.14
N GLU A 747 1.70 35.90 -5.95
CA GLU A 747 2.48 35.60 -7.16
C GLU A 747 1.58 35.52 -8.40
N ALA A 748 2.10 35.85 -9.57
CA ALA A 748 1.36 35.72 -10.82
C ALA A 748 1.12 34.24 -11.15
N VAL A 749 -0.10 33.88 -11.54
CA VAL A 749 -0.40 32.50 -11.97
C VAL A 749 0.04 32.33 -13.42
N ALA A 750 1.04 31.49 -13.68
CA ALA A 750 1.42 31.11 -15.04
C ALA A 750 0.36 30.17 -15.62
N PHE A 751 -0.42 30.65 -16.60
CA PHE A 751 -1.31 29.78 -17.37
C PHE A 751 -0.49 28.86 -18.27
N THR A 752 -0.37 27.58 -17.90
CA THR A 752 -0.01 26.53 -18.85
C THR A 752 -1.21 26.25 -19.75
N GLN A 753 -1.21 26.84 -20.95
CA GLN A 753 -2.04 26.33 -22.04
C GLN A 753 -1.60 24.89 -22.33
N GLN A 754 -2.44 23.92 -21.97
CA GLN A 754 -2.47 22.65 -22.68
C GLN A 754 -2.80 22.96 -24.14
N LEU A 755 -1.80 22.84 -25.01
CA LEU A 755 -2.00 22.75 -26.45
C LEU A 755 -2.83 21.49 -26.73
N GLY A 756 -4.14 21.66 -26.83
CA GLY A 756 -5.03 20.70 -27.46
C GLY A 756 -4.59 20.54 -28.92
N GLY A 757 -4.24 19.31 -29.28
CA GLY A 757 -4.02 18.92 -30.66
C GLY A 757 -5.30 19.12 -31.47
N ASN A 758 -5.15 19.82 -32.60
CA ASN A 758 -6.16 19.97 -33.63
C ASN A 758 -6.81 18.63 -34.03
N PHE A 759 -8.13 18.55 -33.92
CA PHE A 759 -8.96 17.93 -34.94
C PHE A 759 -10.06 18.92 -35.33
N ASN A 760 -9.90 19.50 -36.52
CA ASN A 760 -10.93 20.18 -37.28
C ASN A 760 -11.81 19.10 -37.94
N LEU A 761 -13.14 19.24 -37.86
CA LEU A 761 -14.01 19.54 -39.01
C LEU A 761 -15.49 19.42 -38.63
N ALA A 762 -16.24 20.41 -39.11
CA ALA A 762 -17.69 20.47 -39.28
C ALA A 762 -18.34 19.11 -39.68
N ASP A 763 -19.34 18.67 -38.93
CA ASP A 763 -20.79 18.78 -39.21
C ASP A 763 -21.60 18.34 -37.98
#